data_AF-A0A431ISF2-F1
#
_entry.id   AF-A0A431ISF2-F1
#
_cell.length_a   1.000
_cell.length_b   1.000
_cell.length_c   1.000
_cell.angle_alpha   90.00
_cell.angle_beta   90.00
_cell.angle_gamma   90.00
#
_symmetry.space_group_name_H-M   'P 1'
#
loop_
_entity.id
_entity.type
_entity.pdbx_description
1 polymer ?
#
loop_
_entity_poly.entity_id
_entity_poly.type
_entity_poly.pdbx_seq_one_letter_code
_entity_poly.pdbx_strand_id
1 'polypeptide(L)'
;MSGEGVTSPSMRVLVHLSPHAPYELLGVWCPPSDDGQLRGYYPYGGHAEEYGRSCVIDELEFRPWLKVAERLAMRTPYSAWWEAIDLPITLGLHEAFDEVLSRAEVSWTADLLAERTGLPTEPLEAGGHRLSTLFSLHADDGTLAVLVSNPDLPQRQVDLALAHGLAWAGDRDLALVLPSGRVEPTRERAAFIDIQASIWEFDATGVRPVTPLTQGEVLERFSEELRGQQPHDLSDRANWVADLTTWANEQDELHAVARPTYLAWHCDGRQVLKIQRSAAGLTLVAGVDYQSTTDRPEPLRLELLGPLDDDADVRAAVTKAVDDRLSLVDDGHIEHRFQARLAQHATDLGFVRILREVPARRAGGGTAFIDLMGITSAGDLRAVETKLGNDDMLALQALDYWIWATANQARISKELLDGQVKQVGVDVLVASRSGTSNPVGSYTAAQLEALDPKVRWRFRVCENWRSESLSVTTSPSRTMPPNAPRRCDPRWAVRLHQHVLEAAAEAGQTVRAGTFHHPPTAGMVPAAAATFQALDEADRHGSAAHLRSSQAFALNLFAPLGEDELVALCRRLSIPAVSAGPARFELGDPDGLLGEATSSSSHTTQIDVAIPAVLEDGTRHLLAVEVKLSETDFGHCTAWSAKSNDTRHVCDTGLPFGGDATRCFQLRNLDRGPRRRYDQHLAFHDPTTRLGGCWFRGGANQVMRNVALLNALRDAGQIDSATLVLCAPLAHAAIWRRWNEGTDLLWNQGVALKALPADAVAAYNPDLTESTSLAERYLLDARVPAARRHRLAWQARLDAAFPEGAALALLDSDEPYYAHIDPWPLVQLAGPDWCVVEILTPEDTKNPVGRRLEESSFEHDDQGRVVARPIDVPNELLVQPEAAPLVDDWRRAVAELRKHRNPDLVRDEIVVDMIGPPRAR
;
A
#
# COMPACT_ATOMS: atom_id res chain seq x y z
N MET A 1 39.08 15.36 6.71
CA MET A 1 39.97 14.34 6.14
C MET A 1 39.22 13.03 6.16
N SER A 2 38.95 12.47 4.98
CA SER A 2 38.29 11.18 4.81
C SER A 2 39.21 10.05 5.23
N GLY A 3 38.72 9.11 6.03
CA GLY A 3 39.34 7.80 6.14
C GLY A 3 39.03 7.03 4.85
N GLU A 4 40.02 6.87 3.98
CA GLU A 4 39.90 5.98 2.83
C GLU A 4 39.77 4.54 3.34
N GLY A 5 38.65 3.89 3.01
CA GLY A 5 38.47 2.48 3.28
C GLY A 5 39.48 1.68 2.47
N VAL A 6 40.36 0.93 3.13
CA VAL A 6 41.24 -0.02 2.45
C VAL A 6 40.37 -1.10 1.82
N THR A 7 40.16 -1.01 0.51
CA THR A 7 39.53 -2.08 -0.25
C THR A 7 40.44 -3.30 -0.23
N SER A 8 39.96 -4.41 0.35
CA SER A 8 40.61 -5.71 0.19
C SER A 8 40.76 -5.97 -1.32
N PRO A 9 41.97 -6.29 -1.80
CA PRO A 9 42.22 -6.29 -3.23
C PRO A 9 41.51 -7.49 -3.88
N SER A 10 40.81 -7.22 -4.99
CA SER A 10 39.93 -8.17 -5.67
C SER A 10 40.48 -8.67 -7.01
N MET A 11 40.12 -9.91 -7.33
CA MET A 11 40.43 -10.60 -8.57
C MET A 11 39.15 -10.78 -9.38
N ARG A 12 39.11 -10.24 -10.60
CA ARG A 12 37.98 -10.43 -11.50
C ARG A 12 38.13 -11.72 -12.28
N VAL A 13 37.21 -12.67 -12.09
CA VAL A 13 37.12 -13.93 -12.85
C VAL A 13 36.07 -13.81 -13.96
N LEU A 14 36.23 -14.59 -15.03
CA LEU A 14 35.19 -14.80 -16.05
C LEU A 14 34.50 -16.13 -15.78
N VAL A 15 33.17 -16.15 -15.83
CA VAL A 15 32.29 -17.26 -15.47
C VAL A 15 31.59 -17.78 -16.72
N HIS A 16 31.48 -19.11 -16.84
CA HIS A 16 30.81 -19.81 -17.94
C HIS A 16 29.62 -20.59 -17.37
N LEU A 17 28.41 -20.23 -17.82
CA LEU A 17 27.14 -20.78 -17.37
C LEU A 17 26.42 -21.55 -18.49
N SER A 18 25.64 -22.55 -18.10
CA SER A 18 24.84 -23.40 -19.00
C SER A 18 23.69 -22.62 -19.64
N PRO A 19 23.46 -22.74 -20.97
CA PRO A 19 22.30 -22.14 -21.63
C PRO A 19 21.02 -22.97 -21.47
N HIS A 20 21.12 -24.20 -20.97
CA HIS A 20 20.01 -25.17 -20.92
C HIS A 20 19.48 -25.41 -19.49
N ALA A 21 20.27 -25.09 -18.47
CA ALA A 21 19.86 -25.03 -17.08
C ALA A 21 20.25 -23.65 -16.52
N PRO A 22 19.27 -22.79 -16.13
CA PRO A 22 19.58 -21.43 -15.73
C PRO A 22 20.52 -21.43 -14.51
N TYR A 23 21.64 -20.71 -14.64
CA TYR A 23 22.69 -20.55 -13.62
C TYR A 23 23.48 -21.81 -13.22
N GLU A 24 23.38 -22.92 -13.97
CA GLU A 24 24.32 -24.04 -13.79
C GLU A 24 25.74 -23.59 -14.17
N LEU A 25 26.63 -23.56 -13.18
CA LEU A 25 28.03 -23.16 -13.35
C LEU A 25 28.84 -24.27 -14.02
N LEU A 26 29.26 -24.04 -15.26
CA LEU A 26 30.08 -24.99 -16.03
C LEU A 26 31.57 -24.83 -15.72
N GLY A 27 32.05 -23.60 -15.56
CA GLY A 27 33.46 -23.32 -15.28
C GLY A 27 33.79 -21.86 -14.97
N VAL A 28 34.98 -21.63 -14.42
CA VAL A 28 35.52 -20.29 -14.13
C VAL A 28 36.92 -20.12 -14.73
N TRP A 29 37.27 -18.88 -15.10
CA TRP A 29 38.53 -18.49 -15.69
C TRP A 29 39.17 -17.34 -14.92
N CYS A 30 40.46 -17.48 -14.61
CA CYS A 30 41.25 -16.43 -14.00
C CYS A 30 41.97 -15.58 -15.05
N PRO A 31 42.21 -14.27 -14.80
CA PRO A 31 43.10 -13.46 -15.61
C PRO A 31 44.45 -14.15 -15.77
N PRO A 32 45.01 -14.19 -16.99
CA PRO A 32 46.31 -14.80 -17.23
C PRO A 32 47.36 -14.09 -16.39
N SER A 33 48.15 -14.87 -15.67
CA SER A 33 49.29 -14.43 -14.86
C SER A 33 50.41 -13.84 -15.73
N ASP A 34 51.46 -13.31 -15.11
CA ASP A 34 52.62 -12.72 -15.81
C ASP A 34 53.38 -13.72 -16.72
N ASP A 35 53.10 -15.03 -16.57
CA ASP A 35 53.55 -16.10 -17.47
C ASP A 35 52.74 -16.22 -18.78
N GLY A 36 51.69 -15.41 -18.94
CA GLY A 36 50.80 -15.38 -20.09
C GLY A 36 49.81 -16.56 -20.17
N GLN A 37 49.79 -17.47 -19.20
CA GLN A 37 48.95 -18.66 -19.28
C GLN A 37 47.52 -18.38 -18.82
N LEU A 38 46.56 -18.63 -19.71
CA LEU A 38 45.14 -18.69 -19.37
C LEU A 38 44.88 -19.93 -18.51
N ARG A 39 44.27 -19.75 -17.34
CA ARG A 39 43.93 -20.84 -16.41
C ARG A 39 42.43 -20.79 -16.11
N GLY A 40 41.78 -21.94 -16.22
CA GLY A 40 40.37 -22.11 -15.88
C GLY A 40 40.14 -23.46 -15.22
N TYR A 41 38.98 -23.60 -14.58
CA TYR A 41 38.58 -24.80 -13.85
C TYR A 41 37.14 -25.18 -14.21
N TYR A 42 36.95 -26.47 -14.52
CA TYR A 42 35.69 -27.11 -14.87
C TYR A 42 35.65 -28.42 -14.06
N PRO A 43 34.69 -28.61 -13.13
CA PRO A 43 34.70 -29.75 -12.21
C PRO A 43 34.48 -31.10 -12.90
N TYR A 44 33.79 -31.11 -14.05
CA TYR A 44 33.45 -32.32 -14.80
C TYR A 44 34.30 -32.53 -16.07
N GLY A 45 35.07 -31.53 -16.50
CA GLY A 45 35.90 -31.55 -17.70
C GLY A 45 35.12 -31.80 -19.02
N GLY A 46 35.86 -32.13 -20.09
CA GLY A 46 35.28 -32.55 -21.37
C GLY A 46 34.79 -31.40 -22.24
N HIS A 47 33.70 -31.62 -23.00
CA HIS A 47 33.27 -30.70 -24.07
C HIS A 47 33.00 -29.25 -23.62
N ALA A 48 32.51 -29.04 -22.39
CA ALA A 48 32.30 -27.68 -21.85
C ALA A 48 33.64 -26.95 -21.59
N GLU A 49 34.67 -27.68 -21.15
CA GLU A 49 36.03 -27.14 -20.97
C GLU A 49 36.68 -26.85 -22.33
N GLU A 50 36.59 -27.78 -23.28
CA GLU A 50 37.12 -27.61 -24.64
C GLU A 50 36.49 -26.41 -25.36
N TYR A 51 35.15 -26.33 -25.33
CA TYR A 51 34.39 -25.23 -25.91
C TYR A 51 34.74 -23.90 -25.24
N GLY A 52 34.64 -23.86 -23.91
CA GLY A 52 34.94 -22.65 -23.14
C GLY A 52 36.38 -22.16 -23.33
N ARG A 53 37.34 -23.08 -23.46
CA ARG A 53 38.74 -22.75 -23.76
C ARG A 53 38.88 -22.13 -25.15
N SER A 54 38.20 -22.65 -26.17
CA SER A 54 38.24 -22.09 -27.52
C SER A 54 37.67 -20.67 -27.58
N CYS A 55 36.50 -20.46 -26.95
CA CYS A 55 35.84 -19.16 -26.88
C CYS A 55 36.72 -18.10 -26.20
N VAL A 56 37.30 -18.43 -25.04
CA VAL A 56 38.10 -17.47 -24.28
C VAL A 56 39.43 -17.14 -24.95
N ILE A 57 40.10 -18.12 -25.59
CA ILE A 57 41.37 -17.88 -26.30
C ILE A 57 41.21 -16.86 -27.43
N ASP A 58 40.14 -16.97 -28.22
CA ASP A 58 39.83 -16.05 -29.33
C ASP A 58 39.62 -14.58 -28.90
N GLU A 59 39.33 -14.33 -27.63
CA GLU A 59 38.98 -13.00 -27.09
C GLU A 59 40.05 -12.42 -26.13
N LEU A 60 41.17 -13.12 -25.91
CA LEU A 60 42.25 -12.73 -24.97
C LEU A 60 42.89 -11.36 -25.25
N GLU A 61 42.82 -10.87 -26.48
CA GLU A 61 43.37 -9.58 -26.90
C GLU A 61 42.53 -8.38 -26.40
N PHE A 62 41.26 -8.58 -26.04
CA PHE A 62 40.29 -7.49 -25.79
C PHE A 62 40.12 -7.09 -24.32
N ARG A 63 41.16 -7.28 -23.48
CA ARG A 63 41.12 -6.99 -22.03
C ARG A 63 40.53 -5.59 -21.72
N PRO A 64 39.74 -5.42 -20.64
CA PRO A 64 39.54 -6.31 -19.49
C PRO A 64 38.42 -7.36 -19.64
N TRP A 65 38.35 -8.32 -18.71
CA TRP A 65 37.36 -9.42 -18.69
C TRP A 65 35.91 -9.02 -18.88
N LEU A 66 35.50 -7.83 -18.43
CA LEU A 66 34.14 -7.33 -18.64
C LEU A 66 33.79 -7.24 -20.14
N LYS A 67 34.70 -6.71 -20.96
CA LYS A 67 34.52 -6.64 -22.41
C LYS A 67 34.59 -8.01 -23.09
N VAL A 68 35.31 -8.96 -22.49
CA VAL A 68 35.38 -10.33 -22.98
C VAL A 68 34.04 -11.03 -22.71
N ALA A 69 33.43 -10.86 -21.53
CA ALA A 69 32.09 -11.36 -21.22
C ALA A 69 31.03 -10.79 -22.19
N GLU A 70 30.98 -9.47 -22.36
CA GLU A 70 30.08 -8.77 -23.30
C GLU A 70 30.20 -9.33 -24.73
N ARG A 71 31.43 -9.53 -25.23
CA ARG A 71 31.69 -10.04 -26.59
C ARG A 71 31.37 -11.51 -26.75
N LEU A 72 31.63 -12.34 -25.73
CA LEU A 72 31.27 -13.75 -25.73
C LEU A 72 29.76 -13.93 -25.69
N ALA A 73 29.04 -13.19 -24.84
CA ALA A 73 27.58 -13.19 -24.82
C ALA A 73 26.95 -12.86 -26.19
N MET A 74 27.52 -11.89 -26.92
CA MET A 74 27.09 -11.57 -28.30
C MET A 74 27.44 -12.66 -29.33
N ARG A 75 28.55 -13.41 -29.16
CA ARG A 75 28.97 -14.47 -30.10
C ARG A 75 28.31 -15.83 -29.84
N THR A 76 27.91 -16.14 -28.61
CA THR A 76 27.38 -17.46 -28.20
C THR A 76 25.99 -17.45 -27.55
N PRO A 77 25.03 -16.55 -27.91
CA PRO A 77 23.84 -16.27 -27.11
C PRO A 77 22.91 -17.47 -26.85
N TYR A 78 22.96 -18.50 -27.71
CA TYR A 78 22.15 -19.72 -27.61
C TYR A 78 22.94 -20.96 -27.14
N SER A 79 24.22 -20.80 -26.82
CA SER A 79 25.17 -21.92 -26.63
C SER A 79 26.07 -21.79 -25.39
N ALA A 80 26.25 -20.59 -24.83
CA ALA A 80 26.90 -20.38 -23.53
C ALA A 80 26.60 -18.98 -22.99
N TRP A 81 26.43 -18.87 -21.68
CA TRP A 81 26.23 -17.60 -20.97
C TRP A 81 27.53 -17.22 -20.24
N TRP A 82 27.87 -15.93 -20.24
CA TRP A 82 29.19 -15.44 -19.81
C TRP A 82 29.10 -14.18 -18.95
N GLU A 83 29.72 -14.18 -17.77
CA GLU A 83 29.72 -13.05 -16.82
C GLU A 83 31.10 -12.80 -16.23
N ALA A 84 31.36 -11.59 -15.71
CA ALA A 84 32.61 -11.25 -15.04
C ALA A 84 32.37 -10.82 -13.58
N ILE A 85 32.89 -11.59 -12.62
CA ILE A 85 32.60 -11.44 -11.18
C ILE A 85 33.88 -11.06 -10.42
N ASP A 86 33.79 -10.13 -9.46
CA ASP A 86 34.88 -9.79 -8.54
C ASP A 86 34.88 -10.69 -7.30
N LEU A 87 36.03 -11.33 -7.03
CA LEU A 87 36.30 -12.21 -5.89
C LEU A 87 37.50 -11.71 -5.06
N PRO A 88 37.70 -12.17 -3.81
CA PRO A 88 38.93 -11.90 -3.06
C PRO A 88 40.17 -12.52 -3.72
N ILE A 89 41.31 -11.81 -3.77
CA ILE A 89 42.56 -12.29 -4.41
C ILE A 89 43.12 -13.59 -3.81
N THR A 90 42.72 -13.97 -2.60
CA THR A 90 43.29 -15.12 -1.87
C THR A 90 42.82 -16.49 -2.36
N LEU A 91 41.84 -16.57 -3.27
CA LEU A 91 41.22 -17.83 -3.69
C LEU A 91 41.97 -18.49 -4.87
N GLY A 92 42.22 -19.79 -4.76
CA GLY A 92 42.60 -20.65 -5.89
C GLY A 92 41.43 -20.89 -6.85
N LEU A 93 41.70 -21.35 -8.06
CA LEU A 93 40.67 -21.57 -9.10
C LEU A 93 39.51 -22.49 -8.69
N HIS A 94 39.77 -23.50 -7.86
CA HIS A 94 38.74 -24.39 -7.33
C HIS A 94 37.90 -23.70 -6.25
N GLU A 95 38.53 -22.95 -5.34
CA GLU A 95 37.84 -22.19 -4.29
C GLU A 95 37.02 -21.04 -4.89
N ALA A 96 37.51 -20.43 -5.98
CA ALA A 96 36.78 -19.45 -6.78
C ALA A 96 35.58 -20.07 -7.52
N PHE A 97 35.69 -21.33 -7.95
CA PHE A 97 34.55 -22.07 -8.52
C PHE A 97 33.50 -22.36 -7.45
N ASP A 98 33.89 -22.85 -6.28
CA ASP A 98 32.98 -23.18 -5.18
C ASP A 98 32.31 -21.92 -4.59
N GLU A 99 33.03 -20.80 -4.48
CA GLU A 99 32.51 -19.49 -4.11
C GLU A 99 31.49 -18.98 -5.14
N VAL A 100 31.77 -19.09 -6.44
CA VAL A 100 30.81 -18.71 -7.50
C VAL A 100 29.62 -19.66 -7.54
N LEU A 101 29.82 -20.97 -7.29
CA LEU A 101 28.74 -21.96 -7.22
C LEU A 101 27.80 -21.63 -6.04
N SER A 102 28.33 -21.37 -4.85
CA SER A 102 27.49 -21.01 -3.68
C SER A 102 26.74 -19.69 -3.87
N ARG A 103 27.29 -18.75 -4.66
CA ARG A 103 26.57 -17.53 -5.08
C ARG A 103 25.51 -17.81 -6.15
N ALA A 104 25.80 -18.70 -7.12
CA ALA A 104 24.89 -19.06 -8.21
C ALA A 104 23.71 -19.92 -7.73
N GLU A 105 23.93 -20.81 -6.76
CA GLU A 105 22.89 -21.70 -6.20
C GLU A 105 21.74 -20.94 -5.50
N VAL A 106 21.92 -19.67 -5.11
CA VAL A 106 20.86 -18.83 -4.51
C VAL A 106 20.89 -17.36 -4.98
N SER A 107 21.20 -17.10 -6.26
CA SER A 107 21.07 -15.73 -6.82
C SER A 107 19.67 -15.47 -7.39
N TRP A 108 18.84 -14.76 -6.64
CA TRP A 108 17.56 -14.25 -7.13
C TRP A 108 17.71 -12.82 -7.62
N THR A 109 17.26 -12.52 -8.85
CA THR A 109 17.08 -11.12 -9.31
C THR A 109 15.68 -10.62 -8.94
N ALA A 110 15.47 -9.30 -8.96
CA ALA A 110 14.13 -8.74 -8.76
C ALA A 110 13.17 -9.21 -9.87
N ASP A 111 13.59 -9.11 -11.12
CA ASP A 111 12.82 -9.49 -12.30
C ASP A 111 12.39 -10.97 -12.23
N LEU A 112 13.31 -11.89 -11.87
CA LEU A 112 13.00 -13.31 -11.69
C LEU A 112 11.99 -13.55 -10.55
N LEU A 113 12.07 -12.81 -9.44
CA LEU A 113 11.08 -12.90 -8.36
C LEU A 113 9.70 -12.38 -8.80
N ALA A 114 9.66 -11.31 -9.59
CA ALA A 114 8.41 -10.77 -10.16
C ALA A 114 7.76 -11.78 -11.13
N GLU A 115 8.50 -12.27 -12.13
CA GLU A 115 8.03 -13.28 -13.08
C GLU A 115 7.50 -14.54 -12.37
N ARG A 116 8.25 -15.06 -11.39
CA ARG A 116 7.89 -16.30 -10.66
C ARG A 116 6.67 -16.15 -9.76
N THR A 117 6.27 -14.92 -9.44
CA THR A 117 5.07 -14.63 -8.63
C THR A 117 3.90 -14.08 -9.45
N GLY A 118 4.11 -13.78 -10.74
CA GLY A 118 3.13 -13.08 -11.57
C GLY A 118 2.90 -11.63 -11.13
N LEU A 119 3.91 -11.01 -10.52
CA LEU A 119 3.90 -9.60 -10.10
C LEU A 119 4.49 -8.69 -11.19
N PRO A 120 4.24 -7.36 -11.13
CA PRO A 120 4.78 -6.41 -12.09
C PRO A 120 6.30 -6.52 -12.25
N THR A 121 6.76 -6.55 -13.50
CA THR A 121 8.18 -6.60 -13.87
C THR A 121 8.75 -5.21 -14.18
N GLU A 122 7.92 -4.21 -14.40
CA GLU A 122 8.34 -2.84 -14.72
C GLU A 122 8.79 -2.06 -13.47
N PRO A 123 10.01 -1.47 -13.44
CA PRO A 123 10.47 -0.66 -12.32
C PRO A 123 9.60 0.58 -12.05
N LEU A 124 9.37 0.88 -10.77
CA LEU A 124 8.60 2.05 -10.34
C LEU A 124 9.26 3.36 -10.77
N GLU A 125 8.53 4.16 -11.55
CA GLU A 125 8.89 5.55 -11.81
C GLU A 125 8.81 6.41 -10.54
N ALA A 126 9.97 6.85 -10.05
CA ALA A 126 10.08 7.52 -8.76
C ALA A 126 9.86 9.05 -8.80
N GLY A 127 9.48 9.64 -9.94
CA GLY A 127 9.23 11.08 -10.07
C GLY A 127 10.41 11.98 -9.69
N GLY A 128 11.66 11.51 -9.87
CA GLY A 128 12.87 12.21 -9.44
C GLY A 128 13.26 12.03 -7.97
N HIS A 129 12.48 11.29 -7.17
CA HIS A 129 12.91 10.85 -5.85
C HIS A 129 13.90 9.68 -5.92
N ARG A 130 14.82 9.62 -4.96
CA ARG A 130 15.74 8.47 -4.82
C ARG A 130 15.03 7.28 -4.17
N LEU A 131 15.04 6.14 -4.86
CA LEU A 131 14.60 4.85 -4.32
C LEU A 131 15.63 4.21 -3.38
N SER A 132 15.19 3.18 -2.65
CA SER A 132 16.07 2.31 -1.86
C SER A 132 17.09 1.59 -2.74
N THR A 133 18.24 1.24 -2.17
CA THR A 133 19.23 0.35 -2.80
C THR A 133 19.27 -1.03 -2.14
N LEU A 134 18.32 -1.32 -1.25
CA LEU A 134 18.23 -2.60 -0.50
C LEU A 134 17.26 -3.59 -1.15
N PHE A 135 16.37 -3.11 -2.03
CA PHE A 135 15.31 -3.87 -2.67
C PHE A 135 14.82 -3.10 -3.90
N SER A 136 14.26 -3.81 -4.88
CA SER A 136 13.61 -3.19 -6.03
C SER A 136 12.14 -2.89 -5.74
N LEU A 137 11.61 -1.87 -6.42
CA LEU A 137 10.21 -1.46 -6.40
C LEU A 137 9.72 -1.52 -7.84
N HIS A 138 8.80 -2.42 -8.16
CA HIS A 138 8.18 -2.57 -9.47
C HIS A 138 6.69 -2.27 -9.37
N ALA A 139 6.05 -1.71 -10.39
CA ALA A 139 4.65 -1.30 -10.31
C ALA A 139 3.91 -1.37 -11.64
N ASP A 140 2.59 -1.57 -11.57
CA ASP A 140 1.63 -1.29 -12.63
C ASP A 140 0.54 -0.32 -12.09
N ASP A 141 -0.59 -0.18 -12.79
CA ASP A 141 -1.74 0.62 -12.34
C ASP A 141 -2.45 0.06 -11.09
N GLY A 142 -2.31 -1.24 -10.82
CA GLY A 142 -3.04 -1.97 -9.79
C GLY A 142 -2.23 -2.30 -8.53
N THR A 143 -0.92 -2.50 -8.67
CA THR A 143 -0.05 -3.21 -7.71
C THR A 143 1.33 -2.56 -7.64
N LEU A 144 1.85 -2.42 -6.43
CA LEU A 144 3.26 -2.16 -6.16
C LEU A 144 3.91 -3.42 -5.59
N ALA A 145 4.91 -3.96 -6.27
CA ALA A 145 5.74 -5.06 -5.79
C ALA A 145 7.04 -4.54 -5.16
N VAL A 146 7.36 -5.02 -3.95
CA VAL A 146 8.63 -4.77 -3.25
C VAL A 146 9.41 -6.07 -3.20
N LEU A 147 10.57 -6.08 -3.87
CA LEU A 147 11.32 -7.29 -4.20
C LEU A 147 12.66 -7.27 -3.46
N VAL A 148 12.73 -8.00 -2.34
CA VAL A 148 13.91 -8.07 -1.48
C VAL A 148 14.81 -9.21 -1.94
N SER A 149 15.47 -9.04 -3.08
CA SER A 149 16.23 -10.08 -3.78
C SER A 149 17.44 -10.65 -3.03
N ASN A 150 18.05 -9.88 -2.12
CA ASN A 150 19.20 -10.32 -1.33
C ASN A 150 18.73 -11.06 -0.04
N PRO A 151 18.96 -12.39 0.07
CA PRO A 151 18.51 -13.18 1.22
C PRO A 151 19.28 -12.88 2.52
N ASP A 152 20.52 -12.39 2.43
CA ASP A 152 21.41 -12.16 3.57
C ASP A 152 21.11 -10.86 4.34
N LEU A 153 20.13 -10.07 3.88
CA LEU A 153 19.78 -8.83 4.54
C LEU A 153 19.34 -9.06 6.00
N PRO A 154 19.94 -8.33 6.97
CA PRO A 154 19.50 -8.40 8.37
C PRO A 154 18.07 -7.89 8.50
N GLN A 155 17.29 -8.48 9.42
CA GLN A 155 15.85 -8.21 9.59
C GLN A 155 15.49 -6.72 9.57
N ARG A 156 16.27 -5.86 10.24
CA ARG A 156 16.06 -4.41 10.29
C ARG A 156 16.04 -3.71 8.91
N GLN A 157 16.68 -4.30 7.90
CA GLN A 157 16.69 -3.80 6.52
C GLN A 157 15.57 -4.44 5.68
N VAL A 158 15.20 -5.69 5.94
CA VAL A 158 14.03 -6.33 5.33
C VAL A 158 12.73 -5.63 5.78
N ASP A 159 12.64 -5.24 7.05
CA ASP A 159 11.50 -4.49 7.62
C ASP A 159 11.24 -3.16 6.88
N LEU A 160 12.27 -2.54 6.27
CA LEU A 160 12.13 -1.32 5.46
C LEU A 160 11.34 -1.56 4.17
N ALA A 161 11.24 -2.79 3.68
CA ALA A 161 10.46 -3.12 2.49
C ALA A 161 8.96 -2.79 2.69
N LEU A 162 8.41 -3.11 3.87
CA LEU A 162 7.04 -2.73 4.23
C LEU A 162 6.92 -1.21 4.41
N ALA A 163 7.88 -0.58 5.09
CA ALA A 163 7.88 0.86 5.31
C ALA A 163 7.90 1.68 4.01
N HIS A 164 8.71 1.26 3.04
CA HIS A 164 8.81 1.92 1.72
C HIS A 164 7.63 1.55 0.83
N GLY A 165 7.19 0.28 0.84
CA GLY A 165 6.01 -0.18 0.10
C GLY A 165 4.75 0.62 0.46
N LEU A 166 4.45 0.77 1.75
CA LEU A 166 3.32 1.58 2.22
C LEU A 166 3.43 3.06 1.81
N ALA A 167 4.65 3.60 1.68
CA ALA A 167 4.86 4.99 1.28
C ALA A 167 4.73 5.24 -0.23
N TRP A 168 4.92 4.20 -1.05
CA TRP A 168 4.91 4.26 -2.51
C TRP A 168 3.64 3.69 -3.16
N ALA A 169 2.83 2.94 -2.41
CA ALA A 169 1.66 2.24 -2.95
C ALA A 169 0.58 3.19 -3.50
N GLY A 170 0.26 4.28 -2.80
CA GLY A 170 -0.88 5.13 -3.15
C GLY A 170 -2.19 4.32 -3.14
N ASP A 171 -2.91 4.33 -4.27
CA ASP A 171 -4.14 3.52 -4.46
C ASP A 171 -3.88 2.10 -5.00
N ARG A 172 -2.62 1.70 -5.17
CA ARG A 172 -2.23 0.33 -5.54
C ARG A 172 -2.34 -0.62 -4.36
N ASP A 173 -2.52 -1.89 -4.68
CA ASP A 173 -2.27 -3.00 -3.76
C ASP A 173 -0.78 -3.14 -3.48
N LEU A 174 -0.41 -3.77 -2.37
CA LEU A 174 0.98 -4.03 -2.02
C LEU A 174 1.31 -5.52 -2.15
N ALA A 175 2.42 -5.83 -2.80
CA ALA A 175 3.01 -7.15 -2.83
C ALA A 175 4.42 -7.10 -2.26
N LEU A 176 4.77 -8.03 -1.38
CA LEU A 176 6.11 -8.15 -0.81
C LEU A 176 6.67 -9.53 -1.07
N VAL A 177 7.83 -9.60 -1.72
CA VAL A 177 8.60 -10.85 -1.90
C VAL A 177 9.83 -10.77 -1.01
N LEU A 178 9.85 -11.61 0.01
CA LEU A 178 10.78 -11.53 1.15
C LEU A 178 11.58 -12.83 1.31
N PRO A 179 12.81 -12.80 1.86
CA PRO A 179 13.57 -14.01 2.12
C PRO A 179 12.88 -14.92 3.14
N SER A 180 12.97 -16.24 2.93
CA SER A 180 12.52 -17.27 3.87
C SER A 180 13.10 -17.03 5.27
N GLY A 181 12.25 -17.17 6.30
CA GLY A 181 12.61 -16.86 7.70
C GLY A 181 12.68 -15.36 8.06
N ARG A 182 12.48 -14.43 7.11
CA ARG A 182 12.40 -12.98 7.37
C ARG A 182 10.98 -12.40 7.35
N VAL A 183 9.98 -13.22 7.03
CA VAL A 183 8.60 -12.77 6.74
C VAL A 183 7.76 -12.44 7.96
N GLU A 184 8.07 -13.00 9.12
CA GLU A 184 7.15 -13.00 10.28
C GLU A 184 6.78 -11.59 10.80
N PRO A 185 7.70 -10.60 10.90
CA PRO A 185 7.33 -9.24 11.30
C PRO A 185 6.36 -8.58 10.33
N THR A 186 6.51 -8.80 9.03
CA THR A 186 5.60 -8.30 7.99
C THR A 186 4.23 -8.95 8.12
N ARG A 187 4.15 -10.27 8.37
CA ARG A 187 2.89 -10.99 8.59
C ARG A 187 2.14 -10.52 9.84
N GLU A 188 2.85 -10.20 10.91
CA GLU A 188 2.27 -9.69 12.16
C GLU A 188 1.72 -8.25 11.96
N ARG A 189 2.44 -7.39 11.24
CA ARG A 189 2.00 -6.01 10.94
C ARG A 189 0.88 -5.94 9.90
N ALA A 190 0.92 -6.79 8.87
CA ALA A 190 -0.09 -6.84 7.80
C ALA A 190 -1.51 -7.10 8.33
N ALA A 191 -1.65 -7.78 9.48
CA ALA A 191 -2.93 -7.95 10.17
C ALA A 191 -3.63 -6.63 10.57
N PHE A 192 -2.89 -5.52 10.65
CA PHE A 192 -3.37 -4.21 11.10
C PHE A 192 -3.10 -3.10 10.06
N ILE A 193 -3.00 -3.49 8.79
CA ILE A 193 -2.83 -2.59 7.65
C ILE A 193 -4.09 -2.68 6.77
N ASP A 194 -4.54 -1.53 6.27
CA ASP A 194 -5.75 -1.31 5.47
C ASP A 194 -5.47 -1.29 3.95
N ILE A 195 -4.21 -1.46 3.56
CA ILE A 195 -3.80 -1.79 2.18
C ILE A 195 -3.77 -3.31 2.07
N GLN A 196 -4.38 -3.86 1.02
CA GLN A 196 -4.28 -5.27 0.71
C GLN A 196 -2.82 -5.64 0.44
N ALA A 197 -2.26 -6.49 1.30
CA ALA A 197 -0.87 -6.92 1.25
C ALA A 197 -0.79 -8.42 0.91
N SER A 198 -0.31 -8.74 -0.29
CA SER A 198 0.16 -10.10 -0.60
C SER A 198 1.61 -10.25 -0.12
N ILE A 199 1.91 -11.40 0.50
CA ILE A 199 3.24 -11.71 1.01
C ILE A 199 3.68 -13.02 0.37
N TRP A 200 4.89 -13.05 -0.14
CA TRP A 200 5.57 -14.21 -0.69
C TRP A 200 6.89 -14.42 0.04
N GLU A 201 7.28 -15.68 0.22
CA GLU A 201 8.61 -16.01 0.69
C GLU A 201 9.37 -16.85 -0.33
N PHE A 202 10.66 -16.59 -0.45
CA PHE A 202 11.56 -17.32 -1.35
C PHE A 202 12.76 -17.91 -0.62
N ASP A 203 13.21 -19.06 -1.09
CA ASP A 203 14.49 -19.68 -0.74
C ASP A 203 15.04 -20.43 -1.98
N ALA A 204 16.05 -21.27 -1.81
CA ALA A 204 16.64 -22.07 -2.89
C ALA A 204 15.64 -23.03 -3.58
N THR A 205 14.49 -23.33 -2.96
CA THR A 205 13.48 -24.24 -3.53
C THR A 205 12.44 -23.55 -4.43
N GLY A 206 12.37 -22.22 -4.38
CA GLY A 206 11.43 -21.42 -5.17
C GLY A 206 10.75 -20.33 -4.36
N VAL A 207 9.66 -19.77 -4.93
CA VAL A 207 8.84 -18.73 -4.30
C VAL A 207 7.46 -19.31 -3.97
N ARG A 208 6.92 -19.01 -2.77
CA ARG A 208 5.62 -19.51 -2.32
C ARG A 208 4.81 -18.44 -1.57
N PRO A 209 3.46 -18.43 -1.69
CA PRO A 209 2.63 -17.43 -1.04
C PRO A 209 2.56 -17.69 0.47
N VAL A 210 2.44 -16.60 1.23
CA VAL A 210 2.48 -16.60 2.69
C VAL A 210 1.22 -15.95 3.24
N THR A 211 0.40 -16.75 3.91
CA THR A 211 -0.85 -16.29 4.51
C THR A 211 -0.57 -15.27 5.64
N PRO A 212 -1.10 -14.03 5.57
CA PRO A 212 -1.05 -13.07 6.68
C PRO A 212 -1.78 -13.60 7.92
N LEU A 213 -1.34 -13.18 9.10
CA LEU A 213 -1.97 -13.55 10.36
C LEU A 213 -3.28 -12.78 10.58
N THR A 214 -4.20 -13.36 11.34
CA THR A 214 -5.38 -12.63 11.81
C THR A 214 -5.02 -11.75 13.01
N GLN A 215 -5.73 -10.63 13.18
CA GLN A 215 -5.58 -9.73 14.34
C GLN A 215 -5.64 -10.49 15.67
N GLY A 216 -6.53 -11.50 15.76
CA GLY A 216 -6.69 -12.32 16.95
C GLY A 216 -5.50 -13.23 17.27
N GLU A 217 -4.78 -13.73 16.26
CA GLU A 217 -3.56 -14.53 16.44
C GLU A 217 -2.38 -13.64 16.86
N VAL A 218 -2.23 -12.46 16.24
CA VAL A 218 -1.14 -11.53 16.60
C VAL A 218 -1.31 -11.02 18.04
N LEU A 219 -2.52 -10.59 18.43
CA LEU A 219 -2.77 -10.17 19.82
C LEU A 219 -2.55 -11.29 20.85
N GLU A 220 -2.75 -12.55 20.47
CA GLU A 220 -2.48 -13.69 21.34
C GLU A 220 -0.97 -13.92 21.51
N ARG A 221 -0.21 -13.87 20.40
CA ARG A 221 1.27 -13.96 20.41
C ARG A 221 1.95 -12.84 21.19
N PHE A 222 1.35 -11.65 21.22
CA PHE A 222 1.84 -10.49 21.96
C PHE A 222 1.37 -10.44 23.41
N SER A 223 0.46 -11.32 23.84
CA SER A 223 0.06 -11.40 25.25
C SER A 223 1.16 -12.08 26.06
N GLU A 224 1.78 -11.34 26.97
CA GLU A 224 2.86 -11.82 27.83
C GLU A 224 2.67 -11.34 29.27
N GLU A 225 3.39 -11.94 30.22
CA GLU A 225 3.55 -11.30 31.52
C GLU A 225 4.32 -10.00 31.34
N LEU A 226 3.87 -8.93 32.00
CA LEU A 226 4.57 -7.65 31.90
C LEU A 226 5.96 -7.81 32.51
N ARG A 227 6.98 -7.48 31.72
CA ARG A 227 8.35 -7.39 32.21
C ARG A 227 8.40 -6.19 33.16
N GLY A 228 8.21 -6.48 34.43
CA GLY A 228 8.02 -5.46 35.44
C GLY A 228 9.20 -4.50 35.50
N GLN A 229 8.90 -3.25 35.86
CA GLN A 229 9.90 -2.33 36.41
C GLN A 229 10.27 -2.75 37.84
N GLN A 230 10.52 -4.05 38.07
CA GLN A 230 11.05 -4.53 39.35
C GLN A 230 12.46 -3.94 39.51
N PRO A 231 12.74 -3.22 40.61
CA PRO A 231 14.08 -2.75 40.90
C PRO A 231 15.03 -3.95 40.95
N HIS A 232 16.27 -3.78 40.45
CA HIS A 232 17.30 -4.79 40.64
C HIS A 232 17.56 -4.97 42.14
N ASP A 233 17.21 -6.13 42.69
CA ASP A 233 17.50 -6.42 44.08
C ASP A 233 19.01 -6.66 44.25
N LEU A 234 19.66 -5.77 45.00
CA LEU A 234 21.03 -5.97 45.46
C LEU A 234 21.11 -6.99 46.61
N SER A 235 19.97 -7.48 47.11
CA SER A 235 19.82 -8.55 48.10
C SER A 235 20.70 -8.34 49.35
N ASP A 236 21.52 -9.33 49.72
CA ASP A 236 22.47 -9.30 50.83
C ASP A 236 23.50 -8.14 50.75
N ARG A 237 23.68 -7.54 49.57
CA ARG A 237 24.64 -6.45 49.32
C ARG A 237 23.98 -5.07 49.24
N ALA A 238 22.66 -4.94 49.39
CA ALA A 238 21.98 -3.64 49.35
C ALA A 238 22.54 -2.68 50.42
N ASN A 239 22.81 -3.19 51.62
CA ASN A 239 23.39 -2.42 52.72
C ASN A 239 24.83 -1.92 52.46
N TRP A 240 25.53 -2.42 51.43
CA TRP A 240 26.89 -1.96 51.09
C TRP A 240 26.90 -0.56 50.47
N VAL A 241 25.77 -0.11 49.93
CA VAL A 241 25.62 1.16 49.21
C VAL A 241 24.39 1.96 49.68
N ALA A 242 23.81 1.62 50.83
CA ALA A 242 22.55 2.18 51.31
C ALA A 242 22.59 3.73 51.39
N ASP A 243 23.64 4.29 51.97
CA ASP A 243 23.81 5.75 52.11
C ASP A 243 23.89 6.46 50.76
N LEU A 244 24.66 5.90 49.81
CA LEU A 244 24.76 6.42 48.45
C LEU A 244 23.41 6.35 47.70
N THR A 245 22.70 5.22 47.79
CA THR A 245 21.40 5.06 47.14
C THR A 245 20.32 5.95 47.77
N THR A 246 20.42 6.24 49.06
CA THR A 246 19.54 7.18 49.77
C THR A 246 19.82 8.60 49.28
N TRP A 247 21.09 9.04 49.32
CA TRP A 247 21.51 10.33 48.77
C TRP A 247 21.06 10.53 47.31
N ALA A 248 21.26 9.54 46.45
CA ALA A 248 20.90 9.62 45.03
C ALA A 248 19.37 9.67 44.79
N ASN A 249 18.55 9.14 45.71
CA ASN A 249 17.10 9.27 45.70
C ASN A 249 16.59 10.60 46.29
N GLU A 250 17.44 11.33 47.02
CA GLU A 250 17.15 12.63 47.63
C GLU A 250 17.56 13.83 46.75
N GLN A 251 18.20 13.61 45.59
CA GLN A 251 18.54 14.70 44.65
C GLN A 251 17.37 14.93 43.68
N ASP A 252 16.85 16.16 43.59
CA ASP A 252 15.71 16.52 42.75
C ASP A 252 15.97 16.28 41.24
N GLU A 253 17.23 16.39 40.80
CA GLU A 253 17.66 16.26 39.41
C GLU A 253 17.95 14.80 38.99
N LEU A 254 17.90 13.86 39.93
CA LEU A 254 18.16 12.44 39.69
C LEU A 254 16.85 11.64 39.69
N HIS A 255 16.69 10.80 38.67
CA HIS A 255 15.55 9.90 38.55
C HIS A 255 16.06 8.46 38.55
N ALA A 256 15.65 7.69 39.56
CA ALA A 256 15.93 6.26 39.64
C ALA A 256 15.23 5.51 38.50
N VAL A 257 15.96 4.62 37.82
CA VAL A 257 15.48 3.81 36.70
C VAL A 257 15.58 2.33 37.08
N ALA A 258 14.43 1.66 37.20
CA ALA A 258 14.38 0.23 37.46
C ALA A 258 14.79 -0.56 36.21
N ARG A 259 15.80 -1.43 36.34
CA ARG A 259 16.20 -2.42 35.35
C ARG A 259 16.36 -3.78 36.04
N PRO A 260 16.17 -4.92 35.35
CA PRO A 260 16.29 -6.24 35.98
C PRO A 260 17.71 -6.58 36.47
N THR A 261 18.74 -6.02 35.83
CA THR A 261 20.16 -6.39 36.01
C THR A 261 21.01 -5.34 36.72
N TYR A 262 20.46 -4.14 36.97
CA TYR A 262 21.17 -3.05 37.65
C TYR A 262 20.21 -2.00 38.22
N LEU A 263 20.65 -1.27 39.24
CA LEU A 263 20.07 0.02 39.63
C LEU A 263 20.78 1.13 38.85
N ALA A 264 20.06 2.17 38.45
CA ALA A 264 20.64 3.34 37.80
C ALA A 264 19.90 4.62 38.17
N TRP A 265 20.60 5.76 38.14
CA TRP A 265 20.05 7.09 38.28
C TRP A 265 20.40 7.92 37.04
N HIS A 266 19.40 8.61 36.51
CA HIS A 266 19.49 9.40 35.30
C HIS A 266 19.21 10.87 35.59
N CYS A 267 20.03 11.78 35.04
CA CYS A 267 19.74 13.20 34.98
C CYS A 267 19.36 13.59 33.55
N ASP A 268 18.19 14.18 33.34
CA ASP A 268 17.74 14.66 32.02
C ASP A 268 17.88 13.60 30.91
N GLY A 269 17.55 12.34 31.23
CA GLY A 269 17.65 11.17 30.35
C GLY A 269 19.05 10.56 30.19
N ARG A 270 20.08 11.12 30.82
CA ARG A 270 21.46 10.62 30.81
C ARG A 270 21.75 9.78 32.04
N GLN A 271 22.21 8.54 31.88
CA GLN A 271 22.66 7.71 33.01
C GLN A 271 23.94 8.33 33.62
N VAL A 272 23.91 8.63 34.92
CA VAL A 272 25.03 9.23 35.66
C VAL A 272 25.51 8.39 36.85
N LEU A 273 24.70 7.44 37.32
CA LEU A 273 25.09 6.43 38.30
C LEU A 273 24.49 5.08 37.90
N LYS A 274 25.26 4.00 38.05
CA LYS A 274 24.84 2.61 37.84
C LYS A 274 25.47 1.71 38.90
N ILE A 275 24.68 0.82 39.49
CA ILE A 275 25.12 -0.19 40.47
C ILE A 275 24.56 -1.55 40.06
N GLN A 276 25.41 -2.57 39.93
CA GLN A 276 25.00 -3.93 39.54
C GLN A 276 25.77 -4.98 40.37
N ARG A 277 25.20 -6.17 40.58
CA ARG A 277 25.95 -7.28 41.17
C ARG A 277 27.04 -7.79 40.22
N SER A 278 28.25 -7.98 40.73
CA SER A 278 29.32 -8.74 40.07
C SER A 278 29.47 -10.12 40.72
N ALA A 279 30.21 -11.03 40.07
CA ALA A 279 30.40 -12.40 40.57
C ALA A 279 30.95 -12.44 42.00
N ALA A 280 31.85 -11.52 42.33
CA ALA A 280 32.46 -11.40 43.66
C ALA A 280 31.78 -10.34 44.55
N GLY A 281 31.14 -9.30 43.99
CA GLY A 281 30.71 -8.13 44.76
C GLY A 281 29.70 -7.24 44.05
N LEU A 282 29.94 -5.93 44.01
CA LEU A 282 29.17 -4.95 43.24
C LEU A 282 30.07 -4.20 42.26
N THR A 283 29.64 -4.04 41.00
CA THR A 283 30.22 -3.05 40.09
C THR A 283 29.44 -1.74 40.22
N LEU A 284 30.16 -0.64 40.43
CA LEU A 284 29.61 0.71 40.46
C LEU A 284 30.26 1.55 39.35
N VAL A 285 29.43 2.30 38.61
CA VAL A 285 29.87 3.25 37.57
C VAL A 285 29.24 4.61 37.86
N ALA A 286 30.06 5.63 38.09
CA ALA A 286 29.65 6.99 38.43
C ALA A 286 30.22 8.01 37.44
N GLY A 287 29.40 8.98 37.05
CA GLY A 287 29.64 9.78 35.85
C GLY A 287 29.10 9.11 34.59
N VAL A 288 29.44 9.68 33.43
CA VAL A 288 28.83 9.31 32.14
C VAL A 288 29.65 8.23 31.42
N ASP A 289 29.03 7.08 31.13
CA ASP A 289 29.67 6.00 30.37
C ASP A 289 29.55 6.24 28.85
N TYR A 290 30.66 6.62 28.22
CA TYR A 290 30.76 6.91 26.79
C TYR A 290 31.17 5.65 26.01
N GLN A 291 30.37 5.25 25.01
CA GLN A 291 30.66 4.09 24.15
C GLN A 291 31.87 4.26 23.22
N SER A 292 32.43 5.47 23.08
CA SER A 292 33.63 5.73 22.30
C SER A 292 34.63 6.57 23.07
N THR A 293 35.91 6.19 22.95
CA THR A 293 37.05 6.96 23.45
C THR A 293 37.07 8.33 22.76
N THR A 294 36.72 9.35 23.53
CA THR A 294 36.73 10.77 23.15
C THR A 294 37.47 11.54 24.24
N ASP A 295 37.80 12.82 24.01
CA ASP A 295 38.49 13.69 24.98
C ASP A 295 37.61 14.09 26.20
N ARG A 296 36.67 13.22 26.59
CA ARG A 296 35.71 13.40 27.68
C ARG A 296 36.20 12.64 28.92
N PRO A 297 35.83 13.08 30.14
CA PRO A 297 36.21 12.38 31.36
C PRO A 297 35.70 10.93 31.35
N GLU A 298 36.57 9.98 31.71
CA GLU A 298 36.13 8.60 31.97
C GLU A 298 35.23 8.56 33.21
N PRO A 299 34.19 7.71 33.24
CA PRO A 299 33.41 7.51 34.46
C PRO A 299 34.25 6.76 35.50
N LEU A 300 34.06 7.12 36.77
CA LEU A 300 34.63 6.40 37.90
C LEU A 300 34.02 5.00 37.95
N ARG A 301 34.86 3.96 37.90
CA ARG A 301 34.45 2.55 38.00
C ARG A 301 35.06 1.91 39.23
N LEU A 302 34.22 1.33 40.09
CA LEU A 302 34.62 0.65 41.32
C LEU A 302 34.07 -0.79 41.33
N GLU A 303 34.90 -1.75 41.74
CA GLU A 303 34.48 -3.10 42.12
C GLU A 303 34.54 -3.22 43.64
N LEU A 304 33.37 -3.31 44.28
CA LEU A 304 33.24 -3.39 45.73
C LEU A 304 33.16 -4.85 46.16
N LEU A 305 34.11 -5.31 46.99
CA LEU A 305 34.10 -6.65 47.60
C LEU A 305 33.55 -6.64 49.04
N GLY A 306 33.08 -5.49 49.51
CA GLY A 306 32.46 -5.24 50.80
C GLY A 306 31.68 -3.92 50.78
N PRO A 307 31.24 -3.40 51.95
CA PRO A 307 30.63 -2.08 52.07
C PRO A 307 31.47 -0.95 51.43
N LEU A 308 30.79 0.09 50.96
CA LEU A 308 31.43 1.32 50.46
C LEU A 308 31.80 2.20 51.66
N ASP A 309 33.08 2.25 52.00
CA ASP A 309 33.58 2.96 53.20
C ASP A 309 33.62 4.49 53.04
N ASP A 310 33.79 4.99 51.81
CA ASP A 310 33.75 6.42 51.43
C ASP A 310 33.12 6.55 50.04
N ASP A 311 32.16 7.46 49.88
CA ASP A 311 31.45 7.71 48.63
C ASP A 311 31.64 9.14 48.09
N ALA A 312 32.54 9.95 48.68
CA ALA A 312 32.76 11.34 48.29
C ALA A 312 33.14 11.50 46.80
N ASP A 313 34.08 10.68 46.30
CA ASP A 313 34.48 10.67 44.89
C ASP A 313 33.34 10.19 43.96
N VAL A 314 32.51 9.27 44.43
CA VAL A 314 31.33 8.79 43.70
C VAL A 314 30.30 9.90 43.56
N ARG A 315 29.96 10.59 44.66
CA ARG A 315 29.04 11.75 44.65
C ARG A 315 29.59 12.86 43.76
N ALA A 316 30.88 13.20 43.88
CA ALA A 316 31.52 14.23 43.05
C ALA A 316 31.46 13.90 41.54
N ALA A 317 31.68 12.65 41.15
CA ALA A 317 31.56 12.21 39.76
C ALA A 317 30.12 12.29 39.23
N VAL A 318 29.13 11.94 40.05
CA VAL A 318 27.69 12.08 39.72
C VAL A 318 27.30 13.55 39.61
N THR A 319 27.61 14.39 40.61
CA THR A 319 27.30 15.82 40.60
C THR A 319 27.93 16.53 39.41
N LYS A 320 29.21 16.25 39.07
CA LYS A 320 29.81 16.82 37.87
C LYS A 320 29.07 16.41 36.58
N ALA A 321 28.62 15.17 36.48
CA ALA A 321 27.85 14.71 35.33
C ALA A 321 26.45 15.35 35.24
N VAL A 322 25.82 15.65 36.39
CA VAL A 322 24.59 16.46 36.48
C VAL A 322 24.85 17.89 36.01
N ASP A 323 25.89 18.55 36.53
CA ASP A 323 26.26 19.92 36.16
C ASP A 323 26.57 20.04 34.67
N ASP A 324 27.40 19.15 34.11
CA ASP A 324 27.75 19.11 32.68
C ASP A 324 26.49 18.87 31.81
N ARG A 325 25.49 18.14 32.30
CA ARG A 325 24.23 17.87 31.60
C ARG A 325 23.29 19.08 31.60
N LEU A 326 23.09 19.70 32.77
CA LEU A 326 22.20 20.85 32.95
C LEU A 326 22.78 22.10 32.26
N SER A 327 24.09 22.31 32.31
CA SER A 327 24.80 23.40 31.63
C SER A 327 24.96 23.24 30.11
N LEU A 328 24.40 22.17 29.52
CA LEU A 328 24.46 21.83 28.09
C LEU A 328 25.85 21.45 27.55
N VAL A 329 26.83 21.19 28.43
CA VAL A 329 28.16 20.68 28.04
C VAL A 329 28.05 19.24 27.50
N ASP A 330 27.15 18.41 28.02
CA ASP A 330 26.78 17.12 27.42
C ASP A 330 25.41 17.16 26.70
N ASP A 331 25.41 17.41 25.37
CA ASP A 331 24.25 17.21 24.47
C ASP A 331 24.13 15.75 23.94
N GLY A 332 24.79 14.78 24.59
CA GLY A 332 24.66 13.35 24.30
C GLY A 332 23.27 12.79 24.63
N HIS A 333 22.89 11.66 24.01
CA HIS A 333 21.59 10.99 24.23
C HIS A 333 20.39 11.98 24.13
N ILE A 334 20.40 12.78 23.08
CA ILE A 334 19.47 13.89 22.86
C ILE A 334 18.00 13.44 22.77
N GLU A 335 17.71 12.27 22.19
CA GLU A 335 16.35 11.71 22.15
C GLU A 335 15.87 11.31 23.55
N HIS A 336 16.70 10.67 24.38
CA HIS A 336 16.36 10.40 25.79
C HIS A 336 16.17 11.68 26.62
N ARG A 337 16.81 12.80 26.24
CA ARG A 337 16.55 14.12 26.85
C ARG A 337 15.15 14.62 26.50
N PHE A 338 14.81 14.56 25.21
CA PHE A 338 13.50 14.97 24.72
C PHE A 338 12.38 14.16 25.39
N GLN A 339 12.55 12.84 25.51
CA GLN A 339 11.65 11.96 26.24
C GLN A 339 11.56 12.30 27.75
N ALA A 340 12.69 12.62 28.39
CA ALA A 340 12.70 13.08 29.79
C ALA A 340 11.84 14.33 29.98
N ARG A 341 12.03 15.33 29.10
CA ARG A 341 11.28 16.58 29.14
C ARG A 341 9.79 16.38 28.86
N LEU A 342 9.44 15.60 27.84
CA LEU A 342 8.04 15.26 27.54
C LEU A 342 7.35 14.61 28.75
N ALA A 343 8.06 13.78 29.53
CA ALA A 343 7.52 13.19 30.75
C ALA A 343 7.33 14.20 31.90
N GLN A 344 8.23 15.17 32.06
CA GLN A 344 8.08 16.28 33.03
C GLN A 344 6.85 17.14 32.69
N HIS A 345 6.53 17.29 31.40
CA HIS A 345 5.37 18.03 30.88
C HIS A 345 4.15 17.14 30.57
N ALA A 346 3.95 16.05 31.33
CA ALA A 346 2.86 15.08 31.10
C ALA A 346 1.47 15.73 30.98
N THR A 347 1.19 16.74 31.82
CA THR A 347 -0.09 17.47 31.84
C THR A 347 -0.33 18.25 30.54
N ASP A 348 0.70 18.89 29.99
CA ASP A 348 0.63 19.64 28.73
C ASP A 348 0.36 18.71 27.54
N LEU A 349 0.80 17.45 27.63
CA LEU A 349 0.49 16.39 26.67
C LEU A 349 -0.90 15.75 26.88
N GLY A 350 -1.64 16.14 27.92
CA GLY A 350 -2.97 15.62 28.25
C GLY A 350 -2.99 14.31 29.04
N PHE A 351 -1.90 13.97 29.72
CA PHE A 351 -1.77 12.77 30.56
C PHE A 351 -1.94 13.07 32.05
N VAL A 352 -2.57 12.14 32.76
CA VAL A 352 -2.69 12.15 34.23
C VAL A 352 -1.49 11.44 34.88
N ARG A 353 -0.96 10.42 34.20
CA ARG A 353 0.24 9.67 34.57
C ARG A 353 0.94 9.23 33.29
N ILE A 354 2.27 9.31 33.29
CA ILE A 354 3.12 8.85 32.19
C ILE A 354 4.29 8.04 32.75
N LEU A 355 4.72 7.03 32.01
CA LEU A 355 5.89 6.20 32.24
C LEU A 355 6.84 6.39 31.06
N ARG A 356 8.14 6.25 31.32
CA ARG A 356 9.19 6.28 30.29
C ARG A 356 9.74 4.89 30.05
N GLU A 357 10.20 4.63 28.83
CA GLU A 357 11.01 3.46 28.47
C GLU A 357 10.37 2.16 28.97
N VAL A 358 9.11 1.93 28.60
CA VAL A 358 8.33 0.75 29.02
C VAL A 358 8.75 -0.46 28.18
N PRO A 359 9.24 -1.57 28.77
CA PRO A 359 9.65 -2.74 28.00
C PRO A 359 8.46 -3.34 27.24
N ALA A 360 8.62 -3.56 25.93
CA ALA A 360 7.59 -4.12 25.08
C ALA A 360 8.19 -5.04 24.01
N ARG A 361 7.43 -6.07 23.62
CA ARG A 361 7.74 -6.91 22.46
C ARG A 361 7.44 -6.15 21.16
N ARG A 362 8.34 -6.26 20.17
CA ARG A 362 8.17 -5.84 18.77
C ARG A 362 7.82 -7.03 17.88
N ALA A 363 7.37 -6.76 16.66
CA ALA A 363 7.09 -7.80 15.68
C ALA A 363 8.35 -8.65 15.40
N GLY A 364 8.16 -9.96 15.20
CA GLY A 364 9.26 -10.94 15.15
C GLY A 364 9.83 -11.37 16.51
N GLY A 365 9.31 -10.87 17.63
CA GLY A 365 9.63 -11.38 18.98
C GLY A 365 10.79 -10.69 19.72
N GLY A 366 11.47 -9.73 19.10
CA GLY A 366 12.46 -8.89 19.79
C GLY A 366 11.83 -8.06 20.91
N THR A 367 12.62 -7.67 21.91
CA THR A 367 12.18 -6.74 22.98
C THR A 367 12.84 -5.38 22.77
N ALA A 368 12.04 -4.33 22.87
CA ALA A 368 12.47 -2.93 22.84
C ALA A 368 11.77 -2.16 23.96
N PHE A 369 11.81 -0.82 23.90
CA PHE A 369 11.18 0.05 24.89
C PHE A 369 10.28 1.06 24.17
N ILE A 370 9.04 1.18 24.64
CA ILE A 370 8.13 2.26 24.24
C ILE A 370 8.65 3.53 24.90
N ASP A 371 8.90 4.57 24.10
CA ASP A 371 9.50 5.82 24.59
C ASP A 371 8.73 6.40 25.78
N LEU A 372 7.42 6.59 25.62
CA LEU A 372 6.51 6.98 26.69
C LEU A 372 5.21 6.16 26.66
N MET A 373 4.60 5.94 27.82
CA MET A 373 3.26 5.34 27.93
C MET A 373 2.45 6.05 29.00
N GLY A 374 1.27 6.56 28.66
CA GLY A 374 0.47 7.36 29.60
C GLY A 374 -1.03 7.12 29.51
N ILE A 375 -1.74 7.48 30.58
CA ILE A 375 -3.21 7.48 30.63
C ILE A 375 -3.74 8.90 30.57
N THR A 376 -4.69 9.18 29.68
CA THR A 376 -5.33 10.49 29.56
C THR A 376 -6.43 10.67 30.61
N SER A 377 -6.87 11.91 30.84
CA SER A 377 -8.02 12.22 31.70
C SER A 377 -9.33 11.56 31.24
N ALA A 378 -9.43 11.15 29.98
CA ALA A 378 -10.58 10.39 29.45
C ALA A 378 -10.55 8.89 29.84
N GLY A 379 -9.41 8.37 30.33
CA GLY A 379 -9.19 6.93 30.56
C GLY A 379 -8.63 6.18 29.34
N ASP A 380 -8.05 6.89 28.37
CA ASP A 380 -7.37 6.25 27.23
C ASP A 380 -5.92 5.94 27.58
N LEU A 381 -5.47 4.70 27.32
CA LEU A 381 -4.05 4.37 27.30
C LEU A 381 -3.44 4.81 25.97
N ARG A 382 -2.29 5.48 26.02
CA ARG A 382 -1.49 5.87 24.86
C ARG A 382 -0.08 5.34 25.00
N ALA A 383 0.35 4.54 24.03
CA ALA A 383 1.78 4.44 23.72
C ALA A 383 2.16 5.70 22.93
N VAL A 384 3.32 6.29 23.21
CA VAL A 384 3.85 7.44 22.48
C VAL A 384 5.22 7.06 21.94
N GLU A 385 5.38 7.16 20.62
CA GLU A 385 6.67 6.96 19.96
C GLU A 385 7.23 8.32 19.53
N THR A 386 8.50 8.58 19.86
CA THR A 386 9.12 9.89 19.68
C THR A 386 10.24 9.86 18.64
N LYS A 387 10.47 10.98 17.94
CA LYS A 387 11.64 11.10 17.06
C LYS A 387 12.18 12.52 16.98
N LEU A 388 13.51 12.65 16.96
CA LEU A 388 14.20 13.89 16.61
C LEU A 388 14.66 13.87 15.14
N GLY A 389 13.77 14.32 14.26
CA GLY A 389 13.92 14.24 12.81
C GLY A 389 13.24 13.01 12.22
N ASN A 390 13.73 12.56 11.06
CA ASN A 390 13.04 11.58 10.23
C ASN A 390 13.52 10.14 10.52
N ASP A 391 12.58 9.20 10.53
CA ASP A 391 12.83 7.75 10.63
C ASP A 391 11.79 7.01 9.78
N ASP A 392 12.27 6.21 8.83
CA ASP A 392 11.43 5.50 7.86
C ASP A 392 10.54 4.44 8.53
N MET A 393 10.88 3.96 9.73
CA MET A 393 10.14 2.93 10.46
C MET A 393 9.21 3.48 11.55
N LEU A 394 9.16 4.81 11.76
CA LEU A 394 8.52 5.44 12.92
C LEU A 394 7.07 4.98 13.14
N ALA A 395 6.23 4.98 12.09
CA ALA A 395 4.83 4.59 12.21
C ALA A 395 4.64 3.07 12.42
N LEU A 396 5.56 2.24 11.92
CA LEU A 396 5.53 0.79 12.13
C LEU A 396 6.05 0.39 13.52
N GLN A 397 6.99 1.14 14.09
CA GLN A 397 7.39 0.99 15.49
C GLN A 397 6.24 1.40 16.44
N ALA A 398 5.56 2.50 16.13
CA ALA A 398 4.33 2.89 16.81
C ALA A 398 3.22 1.82 16.70
N LEU A 399 3.06 1.18 15.53
CA LEU A 399 2.13 0.06 15.34
C LEU A 399 2.48 -1.14 16.24
N ASP A 400 3.75 -1.59 16.26
CA ASP A 400 4.21 -2.70 17.11
C ASP A 400 3.84 -2.46 18.59
N TYR A 401 3.99 -1.21 19.05
CA TYR A 401 3.66 -0.81 20.41
C TYR A 401 2.16 -0.68 20.68
N TRP A 402 1.36 -0.29 19.69
CA TRP A 402 -0.10 -0.36 19.79
C TRP A 402 -0.60 -1.81 19.90
N ILE A 403 -0.02 -2.73 19.12
CA ILE A 403 -0.33 -4.17 19.16
C ILE A 403 -0.02 -4.72 20.55
N TRP A 404 1.19 -4.46 21.07
CA TRP A 404 1.60 -4.90 22.41
C TRP A 404 0.72 -4.34 23.53
N ALA A 405 0.43 -3.03 23.49
CA ALA A 405 -0.40 -2.38 24.50
C ALA A 405 -1.86 -2.86 24.46
N THR A 406 -2.37 -3.21 23.27
CA THR A 406 -3.71 -3.80 23.10
C THR A 406 -3.76 -5.24 23.63
N ALA A 407 -2.75 -6.06 23.31
CA ALA A 407 -2.64 -7.44 23.79
C ALA A 407 -2.52 -7.57 25.32
N ASN A 408 -2.01 -6.52 25.98
CA ASN A 408 -1.74 -6.50 27.42
C ASN A 408 -2.53 -5.43 28.20
N GLN A 409 -3.56 -4.82 27.59
CA GLN A 409 -4.34 -3.70 28.16
C GLN A 409 -4.76 -3.92 29.62
N ALA A 410 -5.29 -5.11 29.94
CA ALA A 410 -5.77 -5.44 31.27
C ALA A 410 -4.64 -5.53 32.32
N ARG A 411 -3.46 -6.03 31.94
CA ARG A 411 -2.28 -6.08 32.83
C ARG A 411 -1.72 -4.66 33.03
N ILE A 412 -1.56 -3.88 31.95
CA ILE A 412 -1.03 -2.50 32.01
C ILE A 412 -1.92 -1.61 32.92
N SER A 413 -3.23 -1.72 32.75
CA SER A 413 -4.25 -1.04 33.57
C SER A 413 -4.11 -1.34 35.07
N LYS A 414 -3.76 -2.58 35.43
CA LYS A 414 -3.67 -3.08 36.80
C LYS A 414 -2.30 -2.90 37.45
N GLU A 415 -1.22 -3.08 36.70
CA GLU A 415 0.15 -3.28 37.24
C GLU A 415 1.08 -2.09 37.01
N LEU A 416 0.78 -1.22 36.03
CA LEU A 416 1.64 -0.09 35.66
C LEU A 416 1.01 1.28 35.90
N LEU A 417 -0.32 1.40 35.78
CA LEU A 417 -1.00 2.70 35.78
C LEU A 417 -2.09 2.87 36.85
N ASP A 418 -2.49 1.79 37.54
CA ASP A 418 -3.48 1.79 38.63
C ASP A 418 -4.85 2.42 38.25
N GLY A 419 -5.24 2.32 36.98
CA GLY A 419 -6.40 3.06 36.44
C GLY A 419 -7.11 2.29 35.34
N GLN A 420 -8.45 2.42 35.27
CA GLN A 420 -9.28 1.73 34.27
C GLN A 420 -9.01 2.26 32.85
N VAL A 421 -8.39 1.42 32.01
CA VAL A 421 -8.16 1.73 30.60
C VAL A 421 -9.40 1.40 29.79
N LYS A 422 -10.05 2.41 29.21
CA LYS A 422 -11.22 2.24 28.32
C LYS A 422 -10.83 1.72 26.94
N GLN A 423 -9.72 2.23 26.39
CA GLN A 423 -9.28 1.99 25.02
C GLN A 423 -7.79 2.28 24.86
N VAL A 424 -7.17 1.67 23.86
CA VAL A 424 -5.74 1.82 23.52
C VAL A 424 -5.59 2.62 22.22
N GLY A 425 -4.72 3.61 22.24
CA GLY A 425 -4.28 4.36 21.07
C GLY A 425 -2.76 4.53 21.04
N VAL A 426 -2.27 5.11 19.95
CA VAL A 426 -0.85 5.44 19.80
C VAL A 426 -0.68 6.88 19.32
N ASP A 427 0.32 7.57 19.83
CA ASP A 427 0.61 8.94 19.46
C ASP A 427 2.04 8.99 18.88
N VAL A 428 2.20 9.47 17.65
CA VAL A 428 3.52 9.70 17.02
C VAL A 428 3.90 11.15 17.26
N LEU A 429 5.00 11.39 17.96
CA LEU A 429 5.42 12.72 18.41
C LEU A 429 6.81 13.07 17.87
N VAL A 430 6.86 13.95 16.89
CA VAL A 430 8.12 14.38 16.25
C VAL A 430 8.54 15.77 16.71
N ALA A 431 9.85 16.01 16.78
CA ALA A 431 10.42 17.34 16.93
C ALA A 431 11.68 17.49 16.07
N SER A 432 12.05 18.73 15.74
CA SER A 432 13.27 18.98 14.98
C SER A 432 14.48 19.04 15.90
N ARG A 433 15.59 18.43 15.48
CA ARG A 433 16.82 18.33 16.30
C ARG A 433 17.45 19.69 16.60
N SER A 434 17.28 20.65 15.68
CA SER A 434 17.80 22.03 15.71
C SER A 434 16.74 23.10 16.01
N GLY A 435 15.45 22.76 16.02
CA GLY A 435 14.34 23.73 16.10
C GLY A 435 13.87 24.31 14.75
N THR A 436 14.57 24.04 13.63
CA THR A 436 14.39 24.81 12.37
C THR A 436 13.99 24.03 11.12
N SER A 437 14.06 22.70 11.12
CA SER A 437 13.68 21.84 9.98
C SER A 437 12.27 21.27 10.15
N ASN A 438 11.57 20.95 9.06
CA ASN A 438 10.37 20.11 9.12
C ASN A 438 10.74 18.74 9.75
N PRO A 439 10.13 18.33 10.88
CA PRO A 439 10.47 17.08 11.55
C PRO A 439 9.65 15.87 11.06
N VAL A 440 8.76 16.06 10.09
CA VAL A 440 7.90 14.98 9.56
C VAL A 440 8.64 14.22 8.45
N GLY A 441 8.81 12.92 8.62
CA GLY A 441 9.41 12.04 7.60
C GLY A 441 8.51 11.81 6.39
N SER A 442 9.10 11.73 5.19
CA SER A 442 8.38 11.52 3.91
C SER A 442 7.65 10.18 3.79
N TYR A 443 7.91 9.24 4.71
CA TYR A 443 7.30 7.91 4.77
C TYR A 443 6.18 7.83 5.82
N THR A 444 6.26 8.64 6.88
CA THR A 444 5.44 8.50 8.08
C THR A 444 3.95 8.75 7.81
N ALA A 445 3.62 9.71 6.93
CA ALA A 445 2.24 10.06 6.60
C ALA A 445 1.48 8.87 5.98
N ALA A 446 1.99 8.34 4.87
CA ALA A 446 1.38 7.24 4.15
C ALA A 446 1.28 5.95 4.99
N GLN A 447 2.29 5.67 5.82
CA GLN A 447 2.26 4.53 6.75
C GLN A 447 1.14 4.65 7.79
N LEU A 448 0.96 5.82 8.42
CA LEU A 448 -0.12 6.06 9.38
C LEU A 448 -1.50 6.02 8.69
N GLU A 449 -1.61 6.62 7.51
CA GLU A 449 -2.80 6.61 6.65
C GLU A 449 -3.20 5.20 6.21
N ALA A 450 -2.25 4.25 6.14
CA ALA A 450 -2.46 2.86 5.80
C ALA A 450 -2.78 1.91 6.98
N LEU A 451 -2.82 2.38 8.24
CA LEU A 451 -3.16 1.52 9.39
C LEU A 451 -4.67 1.19 9.45
N ASP A 452 -5.04 -0.02 9.88
CA ASP A 452 -6.44 -0.46 10.09
C ASP A 452 -7.23 0.61 10.90
N PRO A 453 -8.49 0.94 10.55
CA PRO A 453 -9.30 1.95 11.23
C PRO A 453 -9.41 1.83 12.76
N LYS A 454 -9.28 0.61 13.32
CA LYS A 454 -9.25 0.33 14.77
C LYS A 454 -7.97 0.84 15.45
N VAL A 455 -6.86 0.97 14.70
CA VAL A 455 -5.61 1.54 15.21
C VAL A 455 -5.80 3.04 15.36
N ARG A 456 -6.06 3.47 16.59
CA ARG A 456 -6.36 4.87 16.92
C ARG A 456 -5.10 5.66 17.10
N TRP A 457 -4.64 6.29 16.03
CA TRP A 457 -3.43 7.11 16.06
C TRP A 457 -3.69 8.62 16.12
N ARG A 458 -2.73 9.37 16.69
CA ARG A 458 -2.62 10.83 16.62
C ARG A 458 -1.22 11.22 16.19
N PHE A 459 -1.12 12.28 15.39
CA PHE A 459 0.18 12.88 15.07
C PHE A 459 0.37 14.15 15.90
N ARG A 460 1.58 14.35 16.43
CA ARG A 460 1.96 15.50 17.25
C ARG A 460 3.29 16.07 16.77
N VAL A 461 3.37 17.39 16.67
CA VAL A 461 4.63 18.12 16.44
C VAL A 461 4.97 18.89 17.70
N CYS A 462 6.17 18.68 18.23
CA CYS A 462 6.68 19.43 19.37
C CYS A 462 7.75 20.45 18.93
N GLU A 463 7.51 21.70 19.29
CA GLU A 463 8.38 22.84 19.05
C GLU A 463 8.93 23.35 20.39
N ASN A 464 10.05 24.08 20.34
CA ASN A 464 10.69 24.68 21.51
C ASN A 464 11.07 23.69 22.63
N TRP A 465 11.19 22.39 22.34
CA TRP A 465 11.52 21.36 23.32
C TRP A 465 12.89 21.55 24.03
N ARG A 466 13.78 22.40 23.51
CA ARG A 466 15.02 22.82 24.19
C ARG A 466 14.81 23.97 25.20
N SER A 467 13.72 24.74 25.07
CA SER A 467 13.35 25.90 25.92
C SER A 467 12.52 25.48 27.13
N GLU A 468 12.46 26.32 28.18
CA GLU A 468 11.70 26.05 29.42
C GLU A 468 10.26 25.61 29.18
N SER A 469 9.55 26.25 28.24
CA SER A 469 8.23 25.85 27.77
C SER A 469 8.32 25.11 26.43
N LEU A 470 7.68 23.94 26.36
CA LEU A 470 7.45 23.23 25.10
C LEU A 470 6.08 23.60 24.51
N SER A 471 6.00 23.59 23.18
CA SER A 471 4.74 23.77 22.43
C SER A 471 4.43 22.45 21.71
N VAL A 472 3.18 21.98 21.77
CA VAL A 472 2.78 20.72 21.12
C VAL A 472 1.49 20.92 20.33
N THR A 473 1.64 20.92 19.01
CA THR A 473 0.52 20.92 18.07
C THR A 473 0.07 19.48 17.84
N THR A 474 -1.18 19.17 18.18
CA THR A 474 -1.77 17.84 18.00
C THR A 474 -2.76 17.89 16.83
N SER A 475 -2.52 17.07 15.80
CA SER A 475 -3.47 16.91 14.69
C SER A 475 -4.74 16.18 15.15
N PRO A 476 -5.87 16.33 14.44
CA PRO A 476 -7.07 15.53 14.70
C PRO A 476 -6.79 14.02 14.62
N SER A 477 -7.69 13.23 15.22
CA SER A 477 -7.52 11.77 15.27
C SER A 477 -7.47 11.17 13.87
N ARG A 478 -6.43 10.39 13.58
CA ARG A 478 -6.14 9.84 12.25
C ARG A 478 -5.97 10.89 11.12
N THR A 479 -5.43 12.07 11.45
CA THR A 479 -5.11 13.12 10.48
C THR A 479 -3.65 13.53 10.59
N MET A 480 -2.96 13.68 9.45
CA MET A 480 -1.61 14.25 9.39
C MET A 480 -1.67 15.79 9.34
N PRO A 481 -0.59 16.52 9.71
CA PRO A 481 -0.51 17.96 9.48
C PRO A 481 -0.70 18.32 7.99
N PRO A 482 -1.31 19.47 7.67
CA PRO A 482 -1.29 20.02 6.31
C PRO A 482 0.15 20.12 5.80
N ASN A 483 0.38 19.75 4.54
CA ASN A 483 1.72 19.70 3.92
C ASN A 483 2.72 18.70 4.53
N ALA A 484 2.26 17.65 5.24
CA ALA A 484 3.12 16.52 5.57
C ALA A 484 3.74 15.91 4.28
N PRO A 485 5.08 15.73 4.21
CA PRO A 485 5.72 15.20 3.01
C PRO A 485 5.33 13.74 2.77
N ARG A 486 5.19 13.37 1.49
CA ARG A 486 4.85 12.02 1.02
C ARG A 486 5.77 11.61 -0.13
N ARG A 487 5.76 10.33 -0.51
CA ARG A 487 6.46 9.80 -1.70
C ARG A 487 5.55 9.69 -2.93
N CYS A 488 4.28 9.39 -2.71
CA CYS A 488 3.21 9.42 -3.71
C CYS A 488 2.03 10.26 -3.18
N ASP A 489 0.99 10.43 -3.99
CA ASP A 489 -0.26 11.02 -3.55
C ASP A 489 -0.90 10.24 -2.39
N PRO A 490 -1.64 10.91 -1.47
CA PRO A 490 -2.39 10.23 -0.42
C PRO A 490 -3.42 9.27 -1.01
N ARG A 491 -3.77 8.19 -0.31
CA ARG A 491 -4.85 7.25 -0.73
C ARG A 491 -6.17 7.99 -0.96
N TRP A 492 -7.03 7.49 -1.85
CA TRP A 492 -8.34 8.05 -2.18
C TRP A 492 -9.14 8.48 -0.94
N ALA A 493 -9.26 7.59 0.06
CA ALA A 493 -9.99 7.83 1.29
C ALA A 493 -9.43 9.00 2.13
N VAL A 494 -8.14 9.32 1.99
CA VAL A 494 -7.46 10.46 2.62
C VAL A 494 -7.69 11.74 1.82
N ARG A 495 -7.53 11.68 0.48
CA ARG A 495 -7.81 12.82 -0.42
C ARG A 495 -9.24 13.31 -0.23
N LEU A 496 -10.20 12.38 -0.27
CA LEU A 496 -11.61 12.66 0.00
C LEU A 496 -11.84 13.21 1.41
N HIS A 497 -11.17 12.67 2.44
CA HIS A 497 -11.34 13.18 3.80
C HIS A 497 -10.95 14.65 3.94
N GLN A 498 -9.78 15.01 3.39
CA GLN A 498 -9.25 16.37 3.39
C GLN A 498 -10.18 17.29 2.60
N HIS A 499 -10.55 16.88 1.39
CA HIS A 499 -11.41 17.67 0.52
C HIS A 499 -12.81 17.94 1.11
N VAL A 500 -13.48 16.92 1.69
CA VAL A 500 -14.79 17.12 2.34
C VAL A 500 -14.66 18.04 3.57
N LEU A 501 -13.55 17.95 4.33
CA LEU A 501 -13.31 18.80 5.48
C LEU A 501 -13.07 20.27 5.08
N GLU A 502 -12.34 20.51 4.00
CA GLU A 502 -12.11 21.83 3.40
C GLU A 502 -13.42 22.42 2.87
N ALA A 503 -14.16 21.68 2.03
CA ALA A 503 -15.46 22.10 1.51
C ALA A 503 -16.49 22.39 2.63
N ALA A 504 -16.46 21.63 3.73
CA ALA A 504 -17.30 21.89 4.90
C ALA A 504 -16.90 23.21 5.61
N ALA A 505 -15.60 23.50 5.71
CA ALA A 505 -15.11 24.75 6.30
C ALA A 505 -15.46 25.97 5.43
N GLU A 506 -15.29 25.87 4.11
CA GLU A 506 -15.67 26.92 3.14
C GLU A 506 -17.18 27.20 3.18
N ALA A 507 -18.00 26.17 3.29
CA ALA A 507 -19.46 26.28 3.45
C ALA A 507 -19.90 26.70 4.88
N GLY A 508 -18.96 27.04 5.78
CA GLY A 508 -19.26 27.47 7.16
C GLY A 508 -19.89 26.38 8.03
N GLN A 509 -19.79 25.11 7.65
CA GLN A 509 -20.42 24.00 8.34
C GLN A 509 -19.64 23.61 9.60
N THR A 510 -20.36 23.35 10.69
CA THR A 510 -19.72 22.84 11.92
C THR A 510 -19.38 21.36 11.77
N VAL A 511 -18.09 21.03 11.78
CA VAL A 511 -17.61 19.64 11.81
C VAL A 511 -17.07 19.30 13.22
N ARG A 512 -17.67 18.32 13.88
CA ARG A 512 -17.23 17.82 15.19
C ARG A 512 -16.05 16.86 15.03
N ALA A 513 -15.02 17.06 15.85
CA ALA A 513 -13.79 16.27 15.86
C ALA A 513 -13.14 16.08 14.46
N GLY A 514 -13.32 17.04 13.56
CA GLY A 514 -12.84 16.98 12.16
C GLY A 514 -13.47 15.88 11.30
N THR A 515 -14.47 15.14 11.78
CA THR A 515 -14.92 13.87 11.16
C THR A 515 -16.45 13.71 11.03
N PHE A 516 -17.26 14.54 11.68
CA PHE A 516 -18.73 14.44 11.62
C PHE A 516 -19.42 15.79 11.39
N HIS A 517 -20.33 15.88 10.42
CA HIS A 517 -21.21 17.03 10.22
C HIS A 517 -22.10 17.28 11.45
N HIS A 518 -22.35 18.54 11.76
CA HIS A 518 -23.30 18.95 12.79
C HIS A 518 -24.18 20.14 12.33
N PRO A 519 -25.51 19.98 12.21
CA PRO A 519 -26.28 18.73 12.40
C PRO A 519 -25.94 17.65 11.35
N PRO A 520 -26.34 16.38 11.56
CA PRO A 520 -26.08 15.27 10.63
C PRO A 520 -26.45 15.56 9.17
N THR A 521 -27.54 16.31 8.96
CA THR A 521 -28.04 16.68 7.63
C THR A 521 -27.30 17.83 6.96
N ALA A 522 -26.31 18.46 7.60
CA ALA A 522 -25.55 19.57 6.99
C ALA A 522 -24.77 19.13 5.73
N GLY A 523 -24.40 17.84 5.65
CA GLY A 523 -23.79 17.22 4.47
C GLY A 523 -24.79 16.71 3.42
N MET A 524 -26.08 17.06 3.49
CA MET A 524 -27.13 16.50 2.62
C MET A 524 -27.88 17.56 1.79
N VAL A 525 -28.27 17.22 0.55
CA VAL A 525 -29.24 18.01 -0.24
C VAL A 525 -30.67 17.86 0.31
N PRO A 526 -31.63 18.75 0.00
CA PRO A 526 -32.95 18.76 0.64
C PRO A 526 -33.70 17.43 0.56
N ALA A 527 -33.75 16.78 -0.61
CA ALA A 527 -34.41 15.48 -0.76
C ALA A 527 -33.70 14.36 0.04
N ALA A 528 -32.37 14.35 0.05
CA ALA A 528 -31.57 13.41 0.84
C ALA A 528 -31.78 13.60 2.36
N ALA A 529 -31.85 14.86 2.82
CA ALA A 529 -32.14 15.18 4.22
C ALA A 529 -33.56 14.78 4.64
N ALA A 530 -34.55 14.96 3.74
CA ALA A 530 -35.93 14.51 3.98
C ALA A 530 -36.02 12.98 4.06
N THR A 531 -35.39 12.26 3.13
CA THR A 531 -35.32 10.78 3.16
C THR A 531 -34.59 10.29 4.41
N PHE A 532 -33.47 10.89 4.80
CA PHE A 532 -32.75 10.55 6.04
C PHE A 532 -33.63 10.75 7.30
N GLN A 533 -34.47 11.77 7.33
CA GLN A 533 -35.43 11.98 8.41
C GLN A 533 -36.60 10.97 8.38
N ALA A 534 -36.98 10.47 7.20
CA ALA A 534 -38.03 9.48 7.02
C ALA A 534 -37.59 8.04 7.31
N LEU A 535 -36.28 7.74 7.27
CA LEU A 535 -35.72 6.47 7.77
C LEU A 535 -35.97 6.32 9.28
N ASP A 536 -36.28 5.09 9.70
CA ASP A 536 -36.56 4.74 11.10
C ASP A 536 -35.34 5.00 12.00
N GLU A 537 -35.57 5.26 13.29
CA GLU A 537 -34.49 5.54 14.24
C GLU A 537 -33.54 4.35 14.44
N ALA A 538 -34.01 3.13 14.19
CA ALA A 538 -33.17 1.93 14.15
C ALA A 538 -32.24 1.88 12.92
N ASP A 539 -32.71 2.39 11.78
CA ASP A 539 -32.00 2.39 10.48
C ASP A 539 -31.19 3.69 10.25
N ARG A 540 -31.35 4.71 11.10
CA ARG A 540 -30.49 5.90 11.13
C ARG A 540 -29.11 5.53 11.69
N HIS A 541 -28.20 5.11 10.83
CA HIS A 541 -26.81 4.86 11.21
C HIS A 541 -26.20 6.12 11.84
N GLY A 542 -25.65 5.99 13.06
CA GLY A 542 -24.90 7.10 13.70
C GLY A 542 -23.68 7.56 12.90
N SER A 543 -23.19 6.71 11.98
CA SER A 543 -22.16 7.03 10.99
C SER A 543 -22.67 7.82 9.78
N ALA A 544 -23.97 8.02 9.57
CA ALA A 544 -24.51 8.83 8.47
C ALA A 544 -24.00 10.28 8.51
N ALA A 545 -23.75 10.82 9.71
CA ALA A 545 -23.16 12.14 9.91
C ALA A 545 -21.66 12.23 9.58
N HIS A 546 -20.96 11.10 9.37
CA HIS A 546 -19.53 11.08 9.11
C HIS A 546 -19.21 11.68 7.73
N LEU A 547 -18.14 12.48 7.61
CA LEU A 547 -17.78 13.18 6.36
C LEU A 547 -17.64 12.23 5.16
N ARG A 548 -17.24 10.97 5.41
CA ARG A 548 -17.06 9.92 4.39
C ARG A 548 -18.15 8.84 4.43
N SER A 549 -19.37 9.19 4.82
CA SER A 549 -20.48 8.24 4.86
C SER A 549 -20.95 7.85 3.46
N SER A 550 -20.79 6.58 3.11
CA SER A 550 -21.35 5.95 1.91
C SER A 550 -22.89 6.01 1.90
N GLN A 551 -23.55 5.87 3.06
CA GLN A 551 -25.00 6.03 3.17
C GLN A 551 -25.46 7.47 2.86
N ALA A 552 -24.79 8.49 3.42
CA ALA A 552 -25.12 9.89 3.11
C ALA A 552 -24.86 10.23 1.63
N PHE A 553 -23.82 9.64 1.04
CA PHE A 553 -23.52 9.74 -0.38
C PHE A 553 -24.58 9.06 -1.26
N ALA A 554 -25.03 7.85 -0.91
CA ALA A 554 -26.14 7.17 -1.55
C ALA A 554 -27.42 8.02 -1.53
N LEU A 555 -27.79 8.55 -0.35
CA LEU A 555 -28.94 9.45 -0.19
C LEU A 555 -28.80 10.69 -1.07
N ASN A 556 -27.64 11.34 -1.07
CA ASN A 556 -27.37 12.51 -1.90
C ASN A 556 -27.45 12.26 -3.41
N LEU A 557 -27.04 11.07 -3.88
CA LEU A 557 -27.08 10.70 -5.29
C LEU A 557 -28.48 10.28 -5.76
N PHE A 558 -29.17 9.44 -4.99
CA PHE A 558 -30.36 8.72 -5.46
C PHE A 558 -31.69 9.26 -4.93
N ALA A 559 -31.73 9.89 -3.76
CA ALA A 559 -32.99 10.43 -3.22
C ALA A 559 -33.62 11.59 -4.04
N PRO A 560 -32.84 12.45 -4.75
CA PRO A 560 -33.41 13.49 -5.61
C PRO A 560 -33.94 13.00 -6.98
N LEU A 561 -33.73 11.72 -7.36
CA LEU A 561 -34.07 11.23 -8.69
C LEU A 561 -35.57 10.87 -8.79
N GLY A 562 -36.25 11.40 -9.82
CA GLY A 562 -37.62 11.05 -10.18
C GLY A 562 -37.68 9.80 -11.06
N GLU A 563 -38.91 9.42 -11.46
CA GLU A 563 -39.15 8.24 -12.29
C GLU A 563 -38.46 8.35 -13.67
N ASP A 564 -38.53 9.51 -14.32
CA ASP A 564 -37.90 9.73 -15.63
C ASP A 564 -36.36 9.59 -15.56
N GLU A 565 -35.73 10.16 -14.51
CA GLU A 565 -34.30 10.03 -14.26
C GLU A 565 -33.90 8.57 -13.98
N LEU A 566 -34.69 7.85 -13.17
CA LEU A 566 -34.44 6.45 -12.83
C LEU A 566 -34.64 5.51 -14.02
N VAL A 567 -35.63 5.78 -14.89
CA VAL A 567 -35.80 5.06 -16.17
C VAL A 567 -34.63 5.34 -17.11
N ALA A 568 -34.17 6.60 -17.22
CA ALA A 568 -32.99 6.95 -18.02
C ALA A 568 -31.71 6.27 -17.49
N LEU A 569 -31.56 6.17 -16.17
CA LEU A 569 -30.47 5.46 -15.50
C LEU A 569 -30.49 3.95 -15.81
N CYS A 570 -31.67 3.32 -15.76
CA CYS A 570 -31.84 1.92 -16.16
C CYS A 570 -31.44 1.71 -17.64
N ARG A 571 -31.92 2.57 -18.54
CA ARG A 571 -31.60 2.49 -19.98
C ARG A 571 -30.11 2.69 -20.27
N ARG A 572 -29.43 3.56 -19.51
CA ARG A 572 -27.95 3.71 -19.56
C ARG A 572 -27.23 2.39 -19.26
N LEU A 573 -27.76 1.60 -18.34
CA LEU A 573 -27.27 0.26 -18.00
C LEU A 573 -27.77 -0.84 -18.96
N SER A 574 -28.33 -0.47 -20.12
CA SER A 574 -28.95 -1.40 -21.08
C SER A 574 -30.07 -2.25 -20.46
N ILE A 575 -30.80 -1.70 -19.48
CA ILE A 575 -32.01 -2.28 -18.92
C ILE A 575 -33.20 -1.60 -19.63
N PRO A 576 -34.04 -2.33 -20.39
CA PRO A 576 -35.14 -1.75 -21.17
C PRO A 576 -36.34 -1.42 -20.27
N ALA A 577 -36.15 -0.49 -19.34
CA ALA A 577 -37.18 -0.06 -18.40
C ALA A 577 -38.20 0.87 -19.08
N VAL A 578 -39.49 0.66 -18.75
CA VAL A 578 -40.61 1.55 -19.11
C VAL A 578 -41.13 2.35 -17.93
N SER A 579 -40.92 1.87 -16.70
CA SER A 579 -41.20 2.59 -15.44
C SER A 579 -40.19 2.20 -14.36
N ALA A 580 -40.00 3.10 -13.39
CA ALA A 580 -39.11 2.90 -12.25
C ALA A 580 -39.73 3.50 -10.99
N GLY A 581 -39.86 2.69 -9.94
CA GLY A 581 -40.30 3.16 -8.63
C GLY A 581 -39.20 3.92 -7.89
N PRO A 582 -39.55 4.69 -6.85
CA PRO A 582 -38.59 5.48 -6.10
C PRO A 582 -37.52 4.60 -5.45
N ALA A 583 -36.29 5.13 -5.37
CA ALA A 583 -35.16 4.48 -4.73
C ALA A 583 -35.47 4.14 -3.26
N ARG A 584 -35.23 2.89 -2.89
CA ARG A 584 -35.33 2.40 -1.51
C ARG A 584 -33.92 2.23 -0.96
N PHE A 585 -33.70 2.61 0.29
CA PHE A 585 -32.40 2.50 0.95
C PHE A 585 -32.41 1.34 1.95
N GLU A 586 -31.26 0.70 2.16
CA GLU A 586 -31.07 -0.39 3.13
C GLU A 586 -32.01 -1.60 2.92
N LEU A 587 -32.23 -2.04 1.68
CA LEU A 587 -33.12 -3.16 1.38
C LEU A 587 -32.53 -4.48 1.92
N GLY A 588 -33.02 -4.90 3.09
CA GLY A 588 -32.62 -6.14 3.76
C GLY A 588 -33.36 -7.41 3.34
N ASP A 589 -33.09 -8.49 4.05
CA ASP A 589 -33.75 -9.80 3.95
C ASP A 589 -34.73 -10.04 5.12
N PRO A 590 -35.98 -9.53 5.06
CA PRO A 590 -36.95 -9.63 6.16
C PRO A 590 -37.53 -11.05 6.34
N ASP A 591 -37.62 -11.82 5.25
CA ASP A 591 -38.11 -13.20 5.27
C ASP A 591 -37.02 -14.21 5.70
N GLY A 592 -35.78 -13.73 5.89
CA GLY A 592 -34.63 -14.54 6.28
C GLY A 592 -34.24 -15.57 5.22
N LEU A 593 -34.46 -15.27 3.94
CA LEU A 593 -34.14 -16.12 2.79
C LEU A 593 -32.70 -16.62 2.83
N LEU A 594 -31.73 -15.81 3.24
CA LEU A 594 -30.33 -16.21 3.36
C LEU A 594 -29.97 -16.90 4.69
N GLY A 595 -30.86 -16.90 5.68
CA GLY A 595 -30.65 -17.57 6.97
C GLY A 595 -29.57 -16.92 7.85
N GLU A 596 -29.32 -15.62 7.68
CA GLU A 596 -28.23 -14.91 8.36
C GLU A 596 -28.53 -14.55 9.82
N ALA A 597 -29.78 -14.20 10.12
CA ALA A 597 -30.20 -13.78 11.46
C ALA A 597 -29.98 -14.88 12.51
N THR A 598 -29.59 -14.45 13.71
CA THR A 598 -29.33 -15.32 14.88
C THR A 598 -30.08 -14.78 16.10
N SER A 599 -30.21 -15.59 17.15
CA SER A 599 -30.72 -15.10 18.44
C SER A 599 -29.86 -14.00 19.08
N SER A 600 -28.62 -13.84 18.60
CA SER A 600 -27.65 -12.84 19.08
C SER A 600 -27.49 -11.60 18.18
N SER A 601 -28.09 -11.60 16.99
CA SER A 601 -27.93 -10.54 15.98
C SER A 601 -29.00 -10.69 14.89
N SER A 602 -29.82 -9.67 14.71
CA SER A 602 -30.84 -9.58 13.66
C SER A 602 -30.31 -9.06 12.31
N HIS A 603 -29.06 -8.64 12.23
CA HIS A 603 -28.48 -8.09 10.99
C HIS A 603 -28.41 -9.13 9.87
N THR A 604 -28.96 -8.77 8.71
CA THR A 604 -28.93 -9.53 7.45
C THR A 604 -28.11 -8.78 6.40
N THR A 605 -28.02 -9.31 5.18
CA THR A 605 -27.51 -8.60 4.00
C THR A 605 -28.49 -7.49 3.64
N GLN A 606 -27.98 -6.28 3.45
CA GLN A 606 -28.73 -5.11 3.02
C GLN A 606 -28.10 -4.60 1.72
N ILE A 607 -28.94 -4.21 0.76
CA ILE A 607 -28.54 -3.54 -0.48
C ILE A 607 -28.70 -2.04 -0.24
N ASP A 608 -27.63 -1.28 -0.41
CA ASP A 608 -27.59 0.15 -0.05
C ASP A 608 -28.67 0.97 -0.76
N VAL A 609 -28.88 0.74 -2.07
CA VAL A 609 -30.01 1.32 -2.83
C VAL A 609 -30.64 0.29 -3.75
N ALA A 610 -31.97 0.19 -3.74
CA ALA A 610 -32.75 -0.70 -4.57
C ALA A 610 -33.84 0.07 -5.34
N ILE A 611 -33.83 -0.05 -6.66
CA ILE A 611 -34.73 0.63 -7.59
C ILE A 611 -35.57 -0.45 -8.29
N PRO A 612 -36.85 -0.63 -7.93
CA PRO A 612 -37.74 -1.56 -8.64
C PRO A 612 -38.17 -0.96 -9.98
N ALA A 613 -38.08 -1.72 -11.06
CA ALA A 613 -38.41 -1.29 -12.41
C ALA A 613 -39.31 -2.31 -13.13
N VAL A 614 -40.05 -1.86 -14.14
CA VAL A 614 -40.78 -2.74 -15.06
C VAL A 614 -40.14 -2.62 -16.45
N LEU A 615 -39.86 -3.76 -17.08
CA LEU A 615 -39.28 -3.81 -18.42
C LEU A 615 -40.34 -3.73 -19.51
N GLU A 616 -39.93 -3.48 -20.76
CA GLU A 616 -40.80 -3.44 -21.96
C GLU A 616 -41.67 -4.69 -22.16
N ASP A 617 -41.23 -5.86 -21.68
CA ASP A 617 -41.97 -7.13 -21.73
C ASP A 617 -42.86 -7.40 -20.51
N GLY A 618 -42.89 -6.47 -19.53
CA GLY A 618 -43.63 -6.59 -18.28
C GLY A 618 -42.88 -7.27 -17.13
N THR A 619 -41.62 -7.70 -17.34
CA THR A 619 -40.77 -8.31 -16.30
C THR A 619 -40.55 -7.34 -15.13
N ARG A 620 -40.73 -7.81 -13.89
CA ARG A 620 -40.37 -7.05 -12.67
C ARG A 620 -38.86 -7.17 -12.44
N HIS A 621 -38.15 -6.09 -12.69
CA HIS A 621 -36.70 -6.01 -12.52
C HIS A 621 -36.32 -5.29 -11.22
N LEU A 622 -35.22 -5.70 -10.60
CA LEU A 622 -34.61 -4.97 -9.49
C LEU A 622 -33.21 -4.51 -9.87
N LEU A 623 -33.03 -3.19 -10.00
CA LEU A 623 -31.71 -2.58 -10.05
C LEU A 623 -31.23 -2.40 -8.60
N ALA A 624 -30.30 -3.24 -8.19
CA ALA A 624 -29.62 -3.17 -6.91
C ALA A 624 -28.29 -2.43 -7.06
N VAL A 625 -28.01 -1.52 -6.14
CA VAL A 625 -26.81 -0.69 -6.11
C VAL A 625 -26.10 -0.91 -4.78
N GLU A 626 -24.85 -1.34 -4.87
CA GLU A 626 -23.88 -1.30 -3.78
C GLU A 626 -23.10 0.02 -3.91
N VAL A 627 -23.05 0.83 -2.86
CA VAL A 627 -22.49 2.19 -2.87
C VAL A 627 -21.21 2.24 -2.06
N LYS A 628 -20.10 2.60 -2.71
CA LYS A 628 -18.79 2.77 -2.07
C LYS A 628 -18.29 4.20 -2.25
N LEU A 629 -17.80 4.80 -1.16
CA LEU A 629 -17.29 6.17 -1.18
C LEU A 629 -15.83 6.26 -0.72
N SER A 630 -15.48 5.58 0.38
CA SER A 630 -14.11 5.65 0.95
C SER A 630 -13.57 4.29 1.40
N GLU A 631 -14.39 3.26 1.25
CA GLU A 631 -14.09 1.86 1.47
C GLU A 631 -13.20 1.34 0.33
N THR A 632 -12.08 0.74 0.70
CA THR A 632 -11.07 0.21 -0.23
C THR A 632 -11.33 -1.24 -0.65
N ASP A 633 -12.37 -1.87 -0.09
CA ASP A 633 -12.72 -3.27 -0.32
C ASP A 633 -14.21 -3.57 -0.01
N PHE A 634 -14.72 -4.72 -0.47
CA PHE A 634 -16.06 -5.26 -0.18
C PHE A 634 -16.12 -6.12 1.10
N GLY A 635 -15.20 -5.86 2.03
CA GLY A 635 -15.11 -6.53 3.32
C GLY A 635 -14.63 -7.99 3.26
N HIS A 636 -14.13 -8.48 4.39
CA HIS A 636 -13.62 -9.84 4.54
C HIS A 636 -14.62 -10.78 5.21
N CYS A 637 -14.41 -12.09 5.03
CA CYS A 637 -15.16 -13.12 5.74
C CYS A 637 -14.80 -13.13 7.24
N THR A 638 -15.73 -12.74 8.10
CA THR A 638 -15.54 -12.76 9.56
C THR A 638 -15.41 -14.17 10.16
N ALA A 639 -15.86 -15.20 9.43
CA ALA A 639 -15.71 -16.59 9.86
C ALA A 639 -14.25 -17.07 9.76
N TRP A 640 -13.45 -16.53 8.82
CA TRP A 640 -12.00 -16.81 8.75
C TRP A 640 -11.29 -16.33 10.02
N SER A 641 -11.53 -15.07 10.42
CA SER A 641 -10.88 -14.43 11.57
C SER A 641 -11.45 -14.84 12.93
N ALA A 642 -12.58 -15.55 12.97
CA ALA A 642 -13.19 -16.05 14.20
C ALA A 642 -12.28 -17.06 14.93
N LYS A 643 -11.95 -16.80 16.20
CA LYS A 643 -11.16 -17.72 17.05
C LYS A 643 -11.83 -19.09 17.28
N SER A 644 -13.15 -19.15 17.17
CA SER A 644 -13.94 -20.38 17.34
C SER A 644 -14.07 -21.25 16.09
N ASN A 645 -13.42 -20.88 14.98
CA ASN A 645 -13.51 -21.63 13.72
C ASN A 645 -12.61 -22.88 13.77
N ASP A 646 -13.22 -24.03 14.06
CA ASP A 646 -12.62 -25.37 14.07
C ASP A 646 -12.28 -25.91 12.67
N THR A 647 -12.81 -25.29 11.61
CA THR A 647 -12.59 -25.65 10.21
C THR A 647 -11.75 -24.62 9.45
N ARG A 648 -10.91 -23.85 10.15
CA ARG A 648 -10.10 -22.76 9.57
C ARG A 648 -9.30 -23.17 8.31
N HIS A 649 -8.76 -24.39 8.27
CA HIS A 649 -8.03 -24.94 7.11
C HIS A 649 -8.86 -25.01 5.82
N VAL A 650 -10.20 -25.03 5.90
CA VAL A 650 -11.09 -24.96 4.73
C VAL A 650 -10.95 -23.60 4.04
N CYS A 651 -10.70 -22.52 4.79
CA CYS A 651 -10.56 -21.18 4.22
C CYS A 651 -9.25 -20.95 3.45
N ASP A 652 -8.29 -21.87 3.54
CA ASP A 652 -7.00 -21.81 2.84
C ASP A 652 -7.02 -22.56 1.49
N THR A 653 -8.12 -23.27 1.14
CA THR A 653 -8.27 -23.97 -0.14
C THR A 653 -8.91 -23.08 -1.22
N GLY A 654 -8.42 -23.19 -2.46
CA GLY A 654 -8.71 -22.30 -3.58
C GLY A 654 -10.06 -22.48 -4.29
N LEU A 655 -11.19 -22.50 -3.57
CA LEU A 655 -12.53 -22.74 -4.13
C LEU A 655 -13.63 -21.89 -3.42
N PRO A 656 -14.87 -21.81 -3.97
CA PRO A 656 -16.00 -21.19 -3.28
C PRO A 656 -16.22 -21.86 -1.93
N PHE A 657 -16.36 -21.07 -0.87
CA PHE A 657 -16.51 -21.57 0.51
C PHE A 657 -15.42 -22.55 0.97
N GLY A 658 -14.25 -22.54 0.30
CA GLY A 658 -13.16 -23.49 0.56
C GLY A 658 -13.40 -24.89 -0.01
N GLY A 659 -14.22 -25.01 -1.07
CA GLY A 659 -14.53 -26.28 -1.74
C GLY A 659 -15.43 -27.22 -0.93
N ASP A 660 -15.70 -26.91 0.34
CA ASP A 660 -16.57 -27.67 1.23
C ASP A 660 -17.57 -26.74 1.94
N ALA A 661 -18.67 -26.46 1.24
CA ALA A 661 -19.79 -25.69 1.76
C ALA A 661 -20.48 -26.34 2.98
N THR A 662 -20.23 -27.63 3.27
CA THR A 662 -20.77 -28.28 4.47
C THR A 662 -19.94 -27.97 5.72
N ARG A 663 -18.63 -27.81 5.56
CA ARG A 663 -17.69 -27.49 6.64
C ARG A 663 -17.39 -26.01 6.80
N CYS A 664 -17.73 -25.18 5.82
CA CYS A 664 -17.55 -23.73 5.85
C CYS A 664 -18.20 -23.08 7.10
N PHE A 665 -17.38 -22.49 7.98
CA PHE A 665 -17.83 -21.87 9.24
C PHE A 665 -18.73 -20.64 9.03
N GLN A 666 -18.62 -19.97 7.88
CA GLN A 666 -19.54 -18.87 7.51
C GLN A 666 -20.95 -19.40 7.23
N LEU A 667 -21.05 -20.52 6.50
CA LEU A 667 -22.34 -21.15 6.19
C LEU A 667 -22.96 -21.80 7.43
N ARG A 668 -22.16 -22.35 8.35
CA ARG A 668 -22.61 -22.74 9.71
C ARG A 668 -23.12 -21.57 10.57
N ASN A 669 -23.11 -20.33 10.05
CA ASN A 669 -23.49 -19.12 10.78
C ASN A 669 -22.72 -18.94 12.09
N LEU A 670 -21.43 -19.31 12.06
CA LEU A 670 -20.51 -19.29 13.21
C LEU A 670 -21.01 -20.13 14.41
N ASP A 671 -21.84 -21.14 14.14
CA ASP A 671 -22.59 -21.97 15.10
C ASP A 671 -23.55 -21.19 16.03
N ARG A 672 -24.00 -19.99 15.61
CA ARG A 672 -24.87 -19.11 16.43
C ARG A 672 -26.34 -19.11 16.04
N GLY A 673 -26.73 -19.88 15.03
CA GLY A 673 -28.09 -19.86 14.50
C GLY A 673 -28.31 -20.85 13.36
N PRO A 674 -29.38 -20.68 12.55
CA PRO A 674 -29.61 -21.52 11.38
C PRO A 674 -28.46 -21.37 10.37
N ARG A 675 -28.24 -22.43 9.57
CA ARG A 675 -27.26 -22.43 8.49
C ARG A 675 -27.63 -21.36 7.45
N ARG A 676 -26.65 -20.54 7.05
CA ARG A 676 -26.80 -19.59 5.94
C ARG A 676 -26.94 -20.35 4.61
N ARG A 677 -27.61 -19.74 3.64
CA ARG A 677 -28.01 -20.38 2.38
C ARG A 677 -27.35 -19.82 1.12
N TYR A 678 -26.25 -19.07 1.25
CA TYR A 678 -25.59 -18.43 0.08
C TYR A 678 -25.26 -19.42 -1.04
N ASP A 679 -24.75 -20.61 -0.69
CA ASP A 679 -24.41 -21.70 -1.61
C ASP A 679 -25.61 -22.37 -2.28
N GLN A 680 -26.83 -22.13 -1.80
CA GLN A 680 -28.07 -22.62 -2.42
C GLN A 680 -28.59 -21.68 -3.51
N HIS A 681 -28.12 -20.43 -3.50
CA HIS A 681 -28.53 -19.35 -4.41
C HIS A 681 -27.36 -18.86 -5.30
N LEU A 682 -26.29 -19.65 -5.43
CA LEU A 682 -25.12 -19.36 -6.26
C LEU A 682 -24.72 -20.59 -7.06
N ALA A 683 -24.37 -20.40 -8.33
CA ALA A 683 -23.93 -21.44 -9.25
C ALA A 683 -22.45 -21.26 -9.57
N PHE A 684 -21.61 -22.25 -9.27
CA PHE A 684 -20.18 -22.18 -9.57
C PHE A 684 -19.81 -23.19 -10.65
N HIS A 685 -19.08 -22.72 -11.65
CA HIS A 685 -18.33 -23.57 -12.57
C HIS A 685 -16.87 -23.60 -12.14
N ASP A 686 -16.19 -24.71 -12.41
CA ASP A 686 -14.81 -24.97 -12.02
C ASP A 686 -13.86 -24.04 -12.80
N PRO A 687 -13.21 -23.05 -12.17
CA PRO A 687 -12.32 -22.14 -12.88
C PRO A 687 -10.86 -22.54 -12.69
N THR A 688 -10.08 -22.28 -13.73
CA THR A 688 -8.63 -22.42 -13.72
C THR A 688 -8.00 -21.50 -12.67
N THR A 689 -7.65 -22.08 -11.52
CA THR A 689 -6.57 -21.66 -10.61
C THR A 689 -6.40 -20.16 -10.34
N ARG A 690 -7.08 -19.63 -9.32
CA ARG A 690 -6.51 -18.55 -8.49
C ARG A 690 -5.69 -19.17 -7.36
N LEU A 691 -4.44 -18.75 -7.19
CA LEU A 691 -3.56 -19.22 -6.13
C LEU A 691 -3.86 -18.46 -4.81
N GLY A 692 -4.39 -19.18 -3.82
CA GLY A 692 -4.44 -18.73 -2.42
C GLY A 692 -5.84 -18.52 -1.82
N GLY A 693 -6.37 -19.56 -1.16
CA GLY A 693 -7.50 -19.43 -0.23
C GLY A 693 -8.91 -19.34 -0.86
N CYS A 694 -9.91 -19.43 0.02
CA CYS A 694 -11.32 -19.35 -0.35
C CYS A 694 -11.64 -17.99 -1.00
N TRP A 695 -12.35 -17.99 -2.13
CA TRP A 695 -12.58 -16.78 -2.93
C TRP A 695 -13.31 -15.67 -2.16
N PHE A 696 -14.20 -16.03 -1.24
CA PHE A 696 -14.98 -15.09 -0.41
C PHE A 696 -14.29 -14.74 0.92
N ARG A 697 -13.03 -15.15 1.12
CA ARG A 697 -12.25 -14.79 2.30
C ARG A 697 -11.98 -13.28 2.35
N GLY A 698 -11.67 -12.68 1.20
CA GLY A 698 -11.45 -11.24 1.01
C GLY A 698 -12.54 -10.59 0.15
N GLY A 699 -12.13 -9.60 -0.64
CA GLY A 699 -12.92 -8.59 -1.35
C GLY A 699 -14.04 -8.99 -2.33
N ALA A 700 -14.50 -10.24 -2.32
CA ALA A 700 -15.71 -10.67 -3.00
C ALA A 700 -16.88 -10.95 -2.03
N ASN A 701 -16.67 -10.89 -0.72
CA ASN A 701 -17.65 -11.35 0.28
C ASN A 701 -18.99 -10.59 0.25
N GLN A 702 -19.01 -9.25 0.21
CA GLN A 702 -20.26 -8.50 0.12
C GLN A 702 -20.94 -8.64 -1.25
N VAL A 703 -20.18 -8.62 -2.35
CA VAL A 703 -20.71 -8.86 -3.70
C VAL A 703 -21.41 -10.22 -3.77
N MET A 704 -20.76 -11.27 -3.24
CA MET A 704 -21.33 -12.61 -3.13
C MET A 704 -22.66 -12.64 -2.35
N ARG A 705 -22.72 -11.95 -1.20
CA ARG A 705 -23.94 -11.85 -0.38
C ARG A 705 -25.08 -11.15 -1.12
N ASN A 706 -24.78 -10.05 -1.82
CA ASN A 706 -25.79 -9.31 -2.58
C ASN A 706 -26.32 -10.14 -3.76
N VAL A 707 -25.44 -10.84 -4.50
CA VAL A 707 -25.86 -11.75 -5.58
C VAL A 707 -26.70 -12.90 -5.03
N ALA A 708 -26.31 -13.50 -3.90
CA ALA A 708 -27.10 -14.54 -3.25
C ALA A 708 -28.49 -14.03 -2.82
N LEU A 709 -28.58 -12.81 -2.28
CA LEU A 709 -29.86 -12.18 -1.90
C LEU A 709 -30.76 -11.98 -3.13
N LEU A 710 -30.22 -11.44 -4.22
CA LEU A 710 -30.98 -11.21 -5.46
C LEU A 710 -31.48 -12.50 -6.10
N ASN A 711 -30.65 -13.56 -6.10
CA ASN A 711 -31.09 -14.88 -6.51
C ASN A 711 -32.18 -15.43 -5.58
N ALA A 712 -32.03 -15.31 -4.25
CA ALA A 712 -33.04 -15.77 -3.30
C ALA A 712 -34.39 -15.04 -3.46
N LEU A 713 -34.38 -13.72 -3.72
CA LEU A 713 -35.58 -12.93 -4.02
C LEU A 713 -36.26 -13.37 -5.33
N ARG A 714 -35.47 -13.73 -6.36
CA ARG A 714 -35.98 -14.29 -7.62
C ARG A 714 -36.58 -15.69 -7.42
N ASP A 715 -35.87 -16.56 -6.70
CA ASP A 715 -36.29 -17.93 -6.42
C ASP A 715 -37.56 -17.96 -5.55
N ALA A 716 -37.76 -16.95 -4.69
CA ALA A 716 -38.99 -16.70 -3.93
C ALA A 716 -40.12 -16.01 -4.73
N GLY A 717 -39.89 -15.67 -6.01
CA GLY A 717 -40.87 -15.02 -6.89
C GLY A 717 -41.16 -13.54 -6.55
N GLN A 718 -40.35 -12.90 -5.71
CA GLN A 718 -40.53 -11.49 -5.34
C GLN A 718 -40.15 -10.55 -6.49
N ILE A 719 -39.17 -10.96 -7.29
CA ILE A 719 -38.69 -10.30 -8.52
C ILE A 719 -38.52 -11.32 -9.64
N ASP A 720 -38.54 -10.89 -10.89
CA ASP A 720 -38.38 -11.78 -12.05
C ASP A 720 -36.94 -11.77 -12.59
N SER A 721 -36.24 -10.63 -12.47
CA SER A 721 -34.82 -10.49 -12.82
C SER A 721 -34.13 -9.38 -12.00
N ALA A 722 -32.79 -9.36 -12.00
CA ALA A 722 -32.01 -8.36 -11.27
C ALA A 722 -30.71 -7.96 -11.98
N THR A 723 -30.28 -6.73 -11.73
CA THR A 723 -28.94 -6.22 -12.02
C THR A 723 -28.33 -5.71 -10.72
N LEU A 724 -27.13 -6.15 -10.36
CA LEU A 724 -26.33 -5.57 -9.29
C LEU A 724 -25.28 -4.64 -9.90
N VAL A 725 -25.15 -3.43 -9.37
CA VAL A 725 -24.12 -2.48 -9.81
C VAL A 725 -23.31 -1.93 -8.63
N LEU A 726 -22.02 -1.70 -8.85
CA LEU A 726 -21.24 -0.80 -8.00
C LEU A 726 -21.51 0.64 -8.41
N CYS A 727 -21.86 1.48 -7.44
CA CYS A 727 -21.81 2.93 -7.53
C CYS A 727 -20.68 3.49 -6.65
N ALA A 728 -19.66 4.03 -7.30
CA ALA A 728 -18.51 4.67 -6.67
C ALA A 728 -18.01 5.84 -7.52
N PRO A 729 -17.26 6.80 -6.94
CA PRO A 729 -16.52 7.80 -7.73
C PRO A 729 -15.59 7.13 -8.74
N LEU A 730 -15.56 7.61 -9.99
CA LEU A 730 -14.76 7.01 -11.07
C LEU A 730 -13.25 7.01 -10.73
N ALA A 731 -12.78 8.03 -10.02
CA ALA A 731 -11.40 8.17 -9.57
C ALA A 731 -11.01 7.23 -8.40
N HIS A 732 -11.94 6.45 -7.86
CA HIS A 732 -11.66 5.49 -6.78
C HIS A 732 -11.09 4.16 -7.34
N ALA A 733 -9.93 4.19 -7.99
CA ALA A 733 -9.35 3.05 -8.71
C ALA A 733 -9.34 1.72 -7.91
N ALA A 734 -9.00 1.76 -6.62
CA ALA A 734 -8.94 0.58 -5.75
C ALA A 734 -10.27 -0.19 -5.65
N ILE A 735 -11.43 0.49 -5.52
CA ILE A 735 -12.71 -0.23 -5.37
C ILE A 735 -13.23 -0.76 -6.70
N TRP A 736 -12.92 -0.09 -7.82
CA TRP A 736 -13.20 -0.61 -9.17
C TRP A 736 -12.39 -1.87 -9.48
N ARG A 737 -11.11 -1.92 -9.07
CA ARG A 737 -10.29 -3.14 -9.17
C ARG A 737 -10.91 -4.30 -8.38
N ARG A 738 -11.33 -4.07 -7.13
CA ARG A 738 -12.04 -5.07 -6.31
C ARG A 738 -13.37 -5.50 -6.90
N TRP A 739 -14.10 -4.57 -7.52
CA TRP A 739 -15.35 -4.90 -8.19
C TRP A 739 -15.10 -5.86 -9.35
N ASN A 740 -14.13 -5.55 -10.23
CA ASN A 740 -13.74 -6.43 -11.33
C ASN A 740 -13.30 -7.81 -10.82
N GLU A 741 -12.41 -7.87 -9.81
CA GLU A 741 -11.98 -9.11 -9.17
C GLU A 741 -13.13 -9.98 -8.65
N GLY A 742 -14.20 -9.34 -8.15
CA GLY A 742 -15.43 -9.97 -7.66
C GLY A 742 -16.40 -10.35 -8.77
N THR A 743 -16.55 -9.53 -9.83
CA THR A 743 -17.39 -9.86 -10.98
C THR A 743 -16.82 -11.03 -11.76
N ASP A 744 -15.49 -11.16 -11.87
CA ASP A 744 -14.83 -12.31 -12.51
C ASP A 744 -15.14 -13.64 -11.81
N LEU A 745 -15.45 -13.61 -10.50
CA LEU A 745 -15.85 -14.78 -9.73
C LEU A 745 -17.36 -15.06 -9.79
N LEU A 746 -18.15 -14.08 -10.21
CA LEU A 746 -19.62 -14.06 -10.09
C LEU A 746 -20.34 -13.70 -11.41
N TRP A 747 -19.66 -13.73 -12.55
CA TRP A 747 -20.23 -13.31 -13.83
C TRP A 747 -21.40 -14.18 -14.32
N ASN A 748 -21.41 -15.48 -13.98
CA ASN A 748 -22.46 -16.42 -14.39
C ASN A 748 -23.39 -16.83 -13.23
N GLN A 749 -24.06 -15.86 -12.60
CA GLN A 749 -24.92 -16.11 -11.42
C GLN A 749 -26.42 -15.87 -11.66
N GLY A 750 -26.85 -15.60 -12.89
CA GLY A 750 -28.26 -15.25 -13.18
C GLY A 750 -28.70 -13.86 -12.68
N VAL A 751 -27.73 -13.04 -12.24
CA VAL A 751 -27.84 -11.61 -11.92
C VAL A 751 -26.81 -10.90 -12.80
N ALA A 752 -27.21 -9.84 -13.50
CA ALA A 752 -26.27 -9.06 -14.31
C ALA A 752 -25.40 -8.18 -13.40
N LEU A 753 -24.07 -8.20 -13.58
CA LEU A 753 -23.14 -7.36 -12.83
C LEU A 753 -22.63 -6.22 -13.73
N LYS A 754 -22.80 -4.96 -13.33
CA LYS A 754 -22.37 -3.80 -14.15
C LYS A 754 -21.73 -2.68 -13.31
N ALA A 755 -20.94 -1.83 -13.95
CA ALA A 755 -20.40 -0.62 -13.34
C ALA A 755 -21.37 0.57 -13.53
N LEU A 756 -21.63 1.33 -12.46
CA LEU A 756 -22.37 2.59 -12.51
C LEU A 756 -21.59 3.70 -11.79
N PRO A 757 -20.65 4.40 -12.46
CA PRO A 757 -19.90 5.48 -11.82
C PRO A 757 -20.82 6.56 -11.22
N ALA A 758 -20.54 7.00 -10.00
CA ALA A 758 -21.30 8.02 -9.30
C ALA A 758 -21.35 9.35 -10.08
N ASP A 759 -20.28 9.66 -10.82
CA ASP A 759 -20.16 10.77 -11.77
C ASP A 759 -21.23 10.72 -12.86
N ALA A 760 -21.66 9.52 -13.25
CA ALA A 760 -22.75 9.33 -14.21
C ALA A 760 -24.13 9.46 -13.54
N VAL A 761 -24.29 9.03 -12.29
CA VAL A 761 -25.54 9.22 -11.51
C VAL A 761 -25.76 10.71 -11.23
N ALA A 762 -24.71 11.43 -10.85
CA ALA A 762 -24.75 12.86 -10.57
C ALA A 762 -25.23 13.71 -11.76
N ALA A 763 -25.00 13.24 -13.00
CA ALA A 763 -25.47 13.92 -14.20
C ALA A 763 -27.00 13.86 -14.42
N TYR A 764 -27.72 12.99 -13.69
CA TYR A 764 -29.19 12.92 -13.69
C TYR A 764 -29.82 13.64 -12.50
N ASN A 765 -29.02 14.14 -11.55
CA ASN A 765 -29.52 14.67 -10.30
C ASN A 765 -29.73 16.19 -10.41
N PRO A 766 -30.97 16.70 -10.39
CA PRO A 766 -31.27 18.11 -10.64
C PRO A 766 -30.57 19.03 -9.64
N ASP A 767 -30.58 18.66 -8.34
CA ASP A 767 -29.91 19.39 -7.26
C ASP A 767 -28.38 19.50 -7.47
N LEU A 768 -27.77 18.58 -8.23
CA LEU A 768 -26.33 18.58 -8.57
C LEU A 768 -26.01 19.31 -9.88
N THR A 769 -26.98 19.42 -10.79
CA THR A 769 -26.81 20.23 -12.01
C THR A 769 -26.84 21.73 -11.72
N GLU A 770 -27.56 22.17 -10.69
CA GLU A 770 -27.59 23.57 -10.25
C GLU A 770 -26.61 23.90 -9.11
N SER A 771 -26.24 22.93 -8.27
CA SER A 771 -25.24 23.14 -7.20
C SER A 771 -23.93 22.38 -7.45
N THR A 772 -22.90 23.12 -7.89
CA THR A 772 -21.53 22.56 -8.06
C THR A 772 -20.99 21.93 -6.77
N SER A 773 -21.47 22.43 -5.62
CA SER A 773 -20.96 22.15 -4.28
C SER A 773 -20.91 20.68 -3.86
N LEU A 774 -21.78 19.80 -4.35
CA LEU A 774 -21.84 18.41 -3.89
C LEU A 774 -21.13 17.43 -4.83
N ALA A 775 -21.08 17.71 -6.14
CA ALA A 775 -20.14 17.03 -7.02
C ALA A 775 -18.69 17.33 -6.60
N GLU A 776 -18.40 18.61 -6.31
CA GLU A 776 -17.13 19.04 -5.71
C GLU A 776 -16.86 18.28 -4.42
N ARG A 777 -17.76 18.36 -3.41
CA ARG A 777 -17.62 17.69 -2.10
C ARG A 777 -17.16 16.23 -2.19
N TYR A 778 -17.70 15.45 -3.11
CA TYR A 778 -17.37 14.02 -3.23
C TYR A 778 -16.31 13.70 -4.28
N LEU A 779 -15.60 14.71 -4.79
CA LEU A 779 -14.58 14.59 -5.84
C LEU A 779 -15.12 13.87 -7.09
N LEU A 780 -16.39 14.12 -7.42
CA LEU A 780 -17.02 13.64 -8.65
C LEU A 780 -16.66 14.59 -9.79
N ASP A 781 -16.20 14.04 -10.90
CA ASP A 781 -15.90 14.81 -12.10
C ASP A 781 -17.19 15.09 -12.89
N ALA A 782 -18.13 15.79 -12.24
CA ALA A 782 -19.35 16.30 -12.89
C ALA A 782 -19.02 17.35 -13.98
N ARG A 783 -17.77 17.83 -14.00
CA ARG A 783 -17.24 18.78 -14.98
C ARG A 783 -16.51 18.12 -16.15
N VAL A 784 -16.48 16.78 -16.30
CA VAL A 784 -15.95 16.15 -17.53
C VAL A 784 -16.80 16.59 -18.73
N PRO A 785 -16.28 17.41 -19.67
CA PRO A 785 -16.99 17.69 -20.91
C PRO A 785 -17.13 16.38 -21.68
N ALA A 786 -18.17 16.24 -22.52
CA ALA A 786 -18.44 14.99 -23.25
C ALA A 786 -17.18 14.36 -23.89
N ALA A 787 -16.24 15.19 -24.36
CA ALA A 787 -14.90 14.82 -24.84
C ALA A 787 -14.16 13.76 -23.99
N ARG A 788 -13.92 13.97 -22.67
CA ARG A 788 -13.10 13.04 -21.86
C ARG A 788 -13.88 11.79 -21.39
N ARG A 789 -15.21 11.87 -21.30
CA ARG A 789 -16.10 10.69 -21.15
C ARG A 789 -16.13 9.84 -22.42
N HIS A 790 -16.16 10.48 -23.60
CA HIS A 790 -15.99 9.81 -24.87
C HIS A 790 -14.57 9.23 -25.01
N ARG A 791 -13.51 9.95 -24.59
CA ARG A 791 -12.12 9.47 -24.64
C ARG A 791 -11.95 8.13 -23.92
N LEU A 792 -12.41 7.99 -22.68
CA LEU A 792 -12.29 6.73 -21.94
C LEU A 792 -13.12 5.59 -22.56
N ALA A 793 -14.33 5.89 -23.05
CA ALA A 793 -15.18 4.90 -23.73
C ALA A 793 -14.67 4.49 -25.11
N TRP A 794 -13.95 5.37 -25.82
CA TRP A 794 -13.30 5.09 -27.09
C TRP A 794 -11.94 4.42 -26.91
N GLN A 795 -11.16 4.80 -25.89
CA GLN A 795 -9.91 4.14 -25.52
C GLN A 795 -10.18 2.66 -25.20
N ALA A 796 -11.12 2.37 -24.28
CA ALA A 796 -11.50 0.99 -23.96
C ALA A 796 -12.07 0.19 -25.16
N ARG A 797 -12.58 0.87 -26.20
CA ARG A 797 -13.01 0.24 -27.47
C ARG A 797 -11.85 0.03 -28.45
N LEU A 798 -10.84 0.90 -28.44
CA LEU A 798 -9.60 0.76 -29.19
C LEU A 798 -8.73 -0.34 -28.57
N ASP A 799 -8.59 -0.39 -27.25
CA ASP A 799 -7.87 -1.46 -26.53
C ASP A 799 -8.49 -2.84 -26.82
N ALA A 800 -9.83 -2.91 -26.90
CA ALA A 800 -10.56 -4.13 -27.25
C ALA A 800 -10.48 -4.50 -28.75
N ALA A 801 -10.21 -3.54 -29.64
CA ALA A 801 -10.09 -3.76 -31.09
C ALA A 801 -8.63 -3.96 -31.55
N PHE A 802 -7.67 -3.41 -30.81
CA PHE A 802 -6.23 -3.41 -31.08
C PHE A 802 -5.46 -3.78 -29.80
N PRO A 803 -5.44 -5.06 -29.39
CA PRO A 803 -4.86 -5.49 -28.11
C PRO A 803 -3.35 -5.28 -27.99
N GLU A 804 -2.64 -5.06 -29.11
CA GLU A 804 -1.21 -4.75 -29.16
C GLU A 804 -0.91 -3.25 -29.05
N GLY A 805 -1.95 -2.40 -28.87
CA GLY A 805 -1.83 -1.01 -28.45
C GLY A 805 -2.26 0.04 -29.49
N ALA A 806 -3.19 0.91 -29.09
CA ALA A 806 -3.57 2.12 -29.84
C ALA A 806 -4.04 3.20 -28.84
N ALA A 807 -3.65 4.46 -29.03
CA ALA A 807 -3.95 5.54 -28.06
C ALA A 807 -4.75 6.69 -28.68
N LEU A 808 -5.79 7.17 -27.98
CA LEU A 808 -6.58 8.32 -28.40
C LEU A 808 -6.01 9.64 -27.86
N ALA A 809 -5.34 10.40 -28.73
CA ALA A 809 -4.82 11.74 -28.44
C ALA A 809 -5.80 12.84 -28.87
N LEU A 810 -5.99 13.84 -28.00
CA LEU A 810 -6.69 15.10 -28.29
C LEU A 810 -5.88 16.23 -27.64
N LEU A 811 -5.54 17.25 -28.42
CA LEU A 811 -4.85 18.45 -27.96
C LEU A 811 -5.90 19.48 -27.50
N ASP A 812 -6.02 19.70 -26.19
CA ASP A 812 -6.59 20.94 -25.67
C ASP A 812 -5.48 22.01 -25.75
N SER A 813 -5.67 23.02 -26.61
CA SER A 813 -4.68 24.08 -26.82
C SER A 813 -5.15 25.42 -26.25
N ASP A 814 -4.60 25.79 -25.09
CA ASP A 814 -4.51 27.18 -24.61
C ASP A 814 -3.05 27.42 -24.12
N GLU A 815 -2.13 27.36 -25.09
CA GLU A 815 -0.68 27.66 -25.02
C GLU A 815 0.26 26.69 -24.23
N PRO A 816 1.59 26.68 -24.55
CA PRO A 816 2.34 25.43 -24.60
C PRO A 816 3.35 25.22 -23.46
N TYR A 817 3.35 24.02 -22.88
CA TYR A 817 4.52 23.42 -22.23
C TYR A 817 4.68 21.96 -22.69
N TYR A 818 5.90 21.60 -23.09
CA TYR A 818 6.22 20.31 -23.69
C TYR A 818 6.19 19.18 -22.66
N ALA A 819 5.51 18.08 -22.98
CA ALA A 819 5.60 16.79 -22.29
C ALA A 819 5.92 15.69 -23.33
N HIS A 820 6.81 14.77 -22.98
CA HIS A 820 7.27 13.70 -23.87
C HIS A 820 6.21 12.59 -24.02
N ILE A 821 6.15 11.96 -25.20
CA ILE A 821 5.27 10.81 -25.50
C ILE A 821 6.10 9.78 -26.29
N ASP A 822 6.01 8.51 -25.88
CA ASP A 822 6.69 7.36 -26.46
C ASP A 822 5.93 6.75 -27.68
N PRO A 823 6.51 5.79 -28.44
CA PRO A 823 6.03 5.49 -29.80
C PRO A 823 4.83 4.54 -29.85
N TRP A 824 3.65 5.06 -30.19
CA TRP A 824 2.41 4.31 -30.41
C TRP A 824 1.79 4.69 -31.77
N PRO A 825 1.07 3.78 -32.47
CA PRO A 825 0.58 4.03 -33.83
C PRO A 825 -0.42 5.18 -33.89
N LEU A 826 -0.25 6.05 -34.89
CA LEU A 826 -0.96 7.33 -35.00
C LEU A 826 -2.04 7.23 -36.08
N VAL A 827 -3.31 7.24 -35.66
CA VAL A 827 -4.46 7.15 -36.58
C VAL A 827 -4.93 8.55 -36.95
N GLN A 828 -4.77 8.94 -38.22
CA GLN A 828 -5.20 10.25 -38.70
C GLN A 828 -6.50 10.11 -39.49
N LEU A 829 -7.60 10.56 -38.88
CA LEU A 829 -8.94 10.51 -39.47
C LEU A 829 -9.19 11.76 -40.32
N ALA A 830 -9.25 11.59 -41.64
CA ALA A 830 -9.55 12.66 -42.59
C ALA A 830 -10.55 12.21 -43.66
N GLY A 831 -11.74 12.80 -43.66
CA GLY A 831 -12.76 12.62 -44.71
C GLY A 831 -13.91 11.67 -44.34
N PRO A 832 -15.04 11.75 -45.06
CA PRO A 832 -16.27 11.06 -44.67
C PRO A 832 -16.25 9.54 -44.90
N ASP A 833 -15.41 9.03 -45.81
CA ASP A 833 -15.53 7.67 -46.37
C ASP A 833 -14.20 6.87 -46.39
N TRP A 834 -13.15 7.31 -45.69
CA TRP A 834 -11.90 6.56 -45.50
C TRP A 834 -11.11 6.97 -44.25
N CYS A 835 -10.11 6.16 -43.88
CA CYS A 835 -9.19 6.38 -42.77
C CYS A 835 -7.76 6.12 -43.26
N VAL A 836 -6.77 6.89 -42.77
CA VAL A 836 -5.34 6.57 -42.93
C VAL A 836 -4.79 6.16 -41.56
N VAL A 837 -4.20 4.97 -41.53
CA VAL A 837 -3.43 4.45 -40.40
C VAL A 837 -1.96 4.60 -40.77
N GLU A 838 -1.21 5.44 -40.06
CA GLU A 838 0.21 5.64 -40.30
C GLU A 838 1.01 4.83 -39.27
N ILE A 839 1.58 3.70 -39.72
CA ILE A 839 2.45 2.85 -38.89
C ILE A 839 3.90 3.25 -39.16
N LEU A 840 4.47 4.06 -38.28
CA LEU A 840 5.89 4.42 -38.30
C LEU A 840 6.69 3.35 -37.55
N THR A 841 7.43 2.52 -38.28
CA THR A 841 8.47 1.65 -37.69
C THR A 841 9.84 2.34 -37.73
N PRO A 842 10.78 2.04 -36.81
CA PRO A 842 11.95 2.91 -36.59
C PRO A 842 13.01 2.95 -37.71
N GLU A 843 12.98 2.04 -38.68
CA GLU A 843 14.15 1.79 -39.55
C GLU A 843 14.17 2.57 -40.88
N ASP A 844 13.06 3.13 -41.36
CA ASP A 844 12.98 3.75 -42.70
C ASP A 844 12.79 5.29 -42.70
N THR A 845 13.59 5.99 -41.92
CA THR A 845 13.62 7.48 -41.83
C THR A 845 14.18 8.20 -43.08
N LYS A 846 14.03 7.62 -44.28
CA LYS A 846 14.56 8.19 -45.55
C LYS A 846 13.60 8.25 -46.73
N ASN A 847 12.36 7.77 -46.62
CA ASN A 847 11.28 8.13 -47.55
C ASN A 847 9.92 8.03 -46.86
N PRO A 848 9.25 9.15 -46.52
CA PRO A 848 7.83 9.09 -46.19
C PRO A 848 7.05 8.69 -47.46
N VAL A 849 6.46 7.50 -47.49
CA VAL A 849 5.59 7.07 -48.60
C VAL A 849 4.17 7.61 -48.40
N GLY A 850 4.06 8.94 -48.27
CA GLY A 850 2.81 9.64 -48.50
C GLY A 850 2.56 9.72 -50.01
N ARG A 851 1.60 8.95 -50.54
CA ARG A 851 1.14 9.12 -51.93
C ARG A 851 -0.32 9.53 -52.01
N ARG A 852 -0.50 10.80 -52.36
CA ARG A 852 -1.69 11.29 -53.03
C ARG A 852 -1.83 10.57 -54.38
N LEU A 853 -2.92 9.82 -54.57
CA LEU A 853 -3.32 9.38 -55.90
C LEU A 853 -4.04 10.55 -56.59
N GLU A 854 -3.50 10.99 -57.72
CA GLU A 854 -4.17 11.98 -58.56
C GLU A 854 -5.25 11.31 -59.43
N GLU A 855 -6.19 12.11 -59.94
CA GLU A 855 -7.31 11.68 -60.79
C GLU A 855 -6.85 10.89 -62.05
N SER A 856 -5.60 11.09 -62.47
CA SER A 856 -4.88 10.35 -63.53
C SER A 856 -4.56 8.88 -63.21
N SER A 857 -4.80 8.43 -61.97
CA SER A 857 -4.64 7.03 -61.54
C SER A 857 -5.80 6.12 -61.98
N PHE A 858 -6.85 6.72 -62.54
CA PHE A 858 -8.06 6.05 -63.01
C PHE A 858 -8.22 6.26 -64.53
N GLU A 859 -8.87 5.31 -65.19
CA GLU A 859 -9.27 5.41 -66.59
C GLU A 859 -10.74 5.00 -66.75
N HIS A 860 -11.40 5.49 -67.81
CA HIS A 860 -12.76 5.06 -68.11
C HIS A 860 -12.73 3.84 -69.03
N ASP A 861 -13.48 2.79 -68.71
CA ASP A 861 -13.71 1.66 -69.61
C ASP A 861 -14.55 2.06 -70.84
N ASP A 862 -14.66 1.16 -71.82
CA ASP A 862 -15.45 1.36 -73.05
C ASP A 862 -16.97 1.55 -72.79
N GLN A 863 -17.40 1.48 -71.52
CA GLN A 863 -18.78 1.67 -71.05
C GLN A 863 -18.91 2.92 -70.14
N GLY A 864 -17.83 3.70 -69.98
CA GLY A 864 -17.79 4.97 -69.27
C GLY A 864 -17.52 4.88 -67.76
N ARG A 865 -17.15 3.72 -67.21
CA ARG A 865 -16.94 3.51 -65.77
C ARG A 865 -15.50 3.80 -65.38
N VAL A 866 -15.30 4.50 -64.26
CA VAL A 866 -13.99 4.77 -63.67
C VAL A 866 -13.38 3.48 -63.11
N VAL A 867 -12.19 3.10 -63.57
CA VAL A 867 -11.45 1.90 -63.15
C VAL A 867 -10.01 2.30 -62.78
N ALA A 868 -9.49 1.81 -61.66
CA ALA A 868 -8.09 2.07 -61.27
C ALA A 868 -7.12 1.21 -62.09
N ARG A 869 -5.95 1.76 -62.45
CA ARG A 869 -4.90 0.99 -63.13
C ARG A 869 -4.27 -0.06 -62.20
N PRO A 870 -4.03 -1.31 -62.65
CA PRO A 870 -3.41 -2.33 -61.80
C PRO A 870 -1.93 -2.05 -61.53
N ILE A 871 -1.48 -2.23 -60.28
CA ILE A 871 -0.06 -2.34 -59.90
C ILE A 871 0.11 -3.49 -58.86
N ASP A 872 1.08 -4.37 -59.14
CA ASP A 872 1.41 -5.65 -58.48
C ASP A 872 2.57 -5.58 -57.44
N VAL A 873 2.61 -6.28 -56.28
CA VAL A 873 1.52 -7.01 -55.58
C VAL A 873 1.40 -6.70 -54.05
N PRO A 874 1.96 -7.46 -53.06
CA PRO A 874 1.08 -7.95 -51.99
C PRO A 874 1.42 -7.50 -50.56
N ASN A 875 0.41 -7.07 -49.81
CA ASN A 875 -0.02 -7.67 -48.54
C ASN A 875 -1.25 -6.91 -48.02
N GLU A 876 -2.29 -7.65 -47.67
CA GLU A 876 -3.58 -7.09 -47.28
C GLU A 876 -3.56 -6.61 -45.82
N LEU A 877 -4.11 -5.42 -45.59
CA LEU A 877 -4.85 -5.15 -44.35
C LEU A 877 -6.17 -4.45 -44.71
N LEU A 878 -7.11 -5.26 -45.18
CA LEU A 878 -8.50 -4.88 -45.44
C LEU A 878 -9.24 -4.74 -44.11
N VAL A 879 -9.51 -3.51 -43.67
CA VAL A 879 -10.43 -3.26 -42.56
C VAL A 879 -11.86 -3.47 -43.03
N GLN A 880 -12.64 -4.26 -42.29
CA GLN A 880 -13.95 -4.76 -42.72
C GLN A 880 -15.08 -3.71 -42.66
N PRO A 881 -16.22 -3.92 -43.37
CA PRO A 881 -17.33 -2.95 -43.46
C PRO A 881 -18.10 -2.65 -42.16
N GLU A 882 -17.69 -3.20 -41.03
CA GLU A 882 -18.44 -3.17 -39.76
C GLU A 882 -18.34 -1.82 -39.02
N ALA A 883 -17.50 -0.89 -39.50
CA ALA A 883 -17.31 0.45 -38.92
C ALA A 883 -18.39 1.48 -39.32
N ALA A 884 -19.25 1.20 -40.29
CA ALA A 884 -20.26 2.17 -40.77
C ALA A 884 -21.20 2.74 -39.66
N PRO A 885 -21.71 1.95 -38.68
CA PRO A 885 -22.54 2.48 -37.60
C PRO A 885 -21.79 3.45 -36.69
N LEU A 886 -20.49 3.24 -36.47
CA LEU A 886 -19.64 4.09 -35.63
C LEU A 886 -19.43 5.47 -36.25
N VAL A 887 -19.37 5.55 -37.59
CA VAL A 887 -19.25 6.81 -38.34
C VAL A 887 -20.54 7.62 -38.24
N ASP A 888 -21.72 7.01 -38.35
CA ASP A 888 -23.00 7.73 -38.25
C ASP A 888 -23.34 8.15 -36.81
N ASP A 889 -22.93 7.40 -35.79
CA ASP A 889 -23.02 7.84 -34.39
C ASP A 889 -22.03 8.97 -34.07
N TRP A 890 -20.83 8.95 -34.63
CA TRP A 890 -19.89 10.07 -34.55
C TRP A 890 -20.43 11.32 -35.25
N ARG A 891 -20.97 11.19 -36.47
CA ARG A 891 -21.63 12.29 -37.20
C ARG A 891 -22.79 12.89 -36.39
N ARG A 892 -23.59 12.07 -35.70
CA ARG A 892 -24.64 12.56 -34.77
C ARG A 892 -24.06 13.31 -33.56
N ALA A 893 -23.02 12.77 -32.92
CA ALA A 893 -22.36 13.43 -31.79
C ALA A 893 -21.76 14.80 -32.16
N VAL A 894 -21.11 14.89 -33.33
CA VAL A 894 -20.57 16.15 -33.88
C VAL A 894 -21.69 17.13 -34.24
N ALA A 895 -22.82 16.65 -34.77
CA ALA A 895 -23.97 17.49 -35.08
C ALA A 895 -24.65 18.07 -33.82
N GLU A 896 -24.72 17.32 -32.71
CA GLU A 896 -25.21 17.87 -31.43
C GLU A 896 -24.21 18.85 -30.80
N LEU A 897 -22.91 18.58 -30.85
CA LEU A 897 -21.88 19.53 -30.37
C LEU A 897 -21.94 20.88 -31.10
N ARG A 898 -22.26 20.88 -32.40
CA ARG A 898 -22.48 22.09 -33.22
C ARG A 898 -23.73 22.90 -32.82
N LYS A 899 -24.71 22.33 -32.11
CA LYS A 899 -25.88 23.07 -31.61
C LYS A 899 -25.61 23.84 -30.32
N HIS A 900 -24.54 23.49 -29.59
CA HIS A 900 -24.29 23.98 -28.23
C HIS A 900 -23.06 24.90 -28.09
N ARG A 901 -22.36 25.24 -29.18
CA ARG A 901 -21.27 26.24 -29.19
C ARG A 901 -21.35 27.17 -30.40
N ASN A 902 -20.73 28.34 -30.24
CA ASN A 902 -20.75 29.42 -31.23
C ASN A 902 -20.09 28.97 -32.55
N PRO A 903 -20.72 29.12 -33.74
CA PRO A 903 -20.24 28.51 -34.99
C PRO A 903 -18.84 28.91 -35.45
N ASP A 904 -18.34 30.07 -35.03
CA ASP A 904 -17.09 30.68 -35.53
C ASP A 904 -15.80 30.08 -34.92
N LEU A 905 -15.91 29.15 -33.96
CA LEU A 905 -14.78 28.60 -33.19
C LEU A 905 -14.23 27.25 -33.69
N VAL A 906 -14.74 26.72 -34.81
CA VAL A 906 -14.18 25.51 -35.45
C VAL A 906 -13.48 25.90 -36.75
N ARG A 907 -12.15 25.87 -36.76
CA ARG A 907 -11.33 25.89 -37.98
C ARG A 907 -10.59 24.57 -38.11
N ASP A 908 -10.66 23.99 -39.30
CA ASP A 908 -10.10 22.67 -39.61
C ASP A 908 -8.58 22.76 -39.94
N GLU A 909 -7.72 23.01 -38.95
CA GLU A 909 -6.27 22.86 -39.10
C GLU A 909 -5.62 22.20 -37.86
N ILE A 910 -4.91 21.09 -38.09
CA ILE A 910 -4.04 20.43 -37.10
C ILE A 910 -2.60 20.57 -37.58
N VAL A 911 -1.72 21.08 -36.72
CA VAL A 911 -0.28 21.22 -37.00
C VAL A 911 0.50 20.38 -35.99
N VAL A 912 1.47 19.60 -36.47
CA VAL A 912 2.37 18.75 -35.67
C VAL A 912 3.80 19.13 -36.02
N ASP A 913 4.66 19.30 -35.00
CA ASP A 913 6.08 19.62 -35.16
C ASP A 913 6.94 18.66 -34.32
N MET A 914 8.11 18.28 -34.84
CA MET A 914 8.90 17.15 -34.31
C MET A 914 10.32 17.54 -33.91
N ILE A 915 10.75 17.15 -32.70
CA ILE A 915 12.17 17.12 -32.31
C ILE A 915 12.47 15.80 -31.60
N GLY A 916 13.39 15.00 -32.18
CA GLY A 916 13.67 13.63 -31.76
C GLY A 916 14.73 13.44 -30.66
N PRO A 917 14.92 12.20 -30.17
CA PRO A 917 15.78 11.89 -29.04
C PRO A 917 17.26 11.65 -29.40
N PRO A 918 18.21 11.88 -28.46
CA PRO A 918 19.56 11.37 -28.56
C PRO A 918 19.61 9.86 -28.25
N ARG A 919 20.31 9.13 -29.11
CA ARG A 919 20.48 7.66 -29.15
C ARG A 919 20.75 7.00 -27.80
N ALA A 920 20.10 5.85 -27.59
CA ALA A 920 20.48 4.86 -26.58
C ALA A 920 21.80 4.14 -26.92
N ARG A 921 22.40 3.56 -25.89
CA ARG A 921 23.41 2.50 -25.96
C ARG A 921 23.22 1.56 -24.78
#